data_AF-A0A4Y9Z759-F1
#
_entry.id   AF-A0A4Y9Z759-F1
#
_cell.length_a   1.000
_cell.length_b   1.000
_cell.length_c   1.000
_cell.angle_alpha   90.00
_cell.angle_beta   90.00
_cell.angle_gamma   90.00
#
_symmetry.space_group_name_H-M   'P 1'
#
loop_
_entity.id
_entity.type
_entity.pdbx_description
1 polymer ?
#
loop_
_entity_poly.entity_id
_entity_poly.type
_entity_poly.pdbx_seq_one_letter_code
_entity_poly.pdbx_strand_id
1 'polypeptide(L)'
;MLSRLPAAALNKSGAFVASRSAPLRAAARSGSVRFASSNAASESGFQAVINSRATLASATLVAAGSLAWYTHLYGSLPFLGEVHASSLAEEGLHPPQYPWSSKGWLDSFDHASIRRGYQVYREVCAACHSLDRIAWRNLVGVSHTADELKAFAEEFEYTDGPNDEGEMFQRPGKLSDYLPPPYPNEEAARASNAGALPPDLSLIVKARHGNADYIFSLLTGYVDPPAGVEIREGMNYNPYFPGGAISMPRVIFDGLVEYDDGTSATTAQMAKDVTTFLSWAAEPEHDDRKKTGLKAVILFSALTAISLDSWPPPLKDWVARCLGQMTDSNRDEAQAELRKVISDAYTTKTLWTTDWDGVQLQRPMPTSSSLKRKLNEGTFSNNKKSKKSQMNKSGSHNGLDLSDRIALDRRAERFKREHEIEQQKSRRAGGQASLKANHHTSHLLNGSMYSRSASPYVNPDDPEADPNVPNWDRFTIVGTSQEIFKDYLRLTSEPKPEQIRPYPVLQQTLTELKRRWREKANYNWICSQFKSLRQDLTVQRIKNDFTVSVYEIHARMALEHGDMVEYNSCQASLKMLYELGIPGKVEEFTAYRILMLLHGRNRSGQLTPRQKEDPAVQHALAVQRAIAIANYHALFELYLNAPNMGAYIMDHFIDRERIRALLVMSKAYVLSPVLLSHLYSTSCGPVTRYQKISLSVIQQELAFDNYIQVRDFLVLHGAAFFTNPNSPDEEKLLDCRAAGAPLAQVFEEKYRKVQIKGAV
;
A
#
# COMPACT_ATOMS: atom_id res chain seq x y z
N MET A 1 39.64 51.45 -19.19
CA MET A 1 40.48 52.40 -18.42
C MET A 1 40.83 51.72 -17.11
N LEU A 2 42.12 51.54 -16.80
CA LEU A 2 42.90 52.39 -15.88
C LEU A 2 42.18 52.54 -14.52
N SER A 3 42.49 51.85 -13.41
CA SER A 3 43.73 51.37 -12.74
C SER A 3 44.32 52.34 -11.70
N ARG A 4 44.70 51.77 -10.53
CA ARG A 4 45.60 52.29 -9.46
C ARG A 4 44.98 53.09 -8.28
N LEU A 5 44.99 52.41 -7.12
CA LEU A 5 45.58 52.77 -5.80
C LEU A 5 46.58 53.97 -5.78
N PRO A 6 46.92 54.64 -4.64
CA PRO A 6 47.22 53.99 -3.33
C PRO A 6 47.08 54.81 -2.01
N ALA A 7 47.53 54.18 -0.89
CA ALA A 7 48.10 54.70 0.38
C ALA A 7 47.27 55.65 1.28
N ALA A 8 47.16 55.54 2.62
CA ALA A 8 47.85 54.82 3.74
C ALA A 8 48.96 55.57 4.51
N ALA A 9 48.71 55.84 5.81
CA ALA A 9 49.69 56.09 6.89
C ALA A 9 48.97 56.22 8.27
N LEU A 10 49.63 56.23 9.45
CA LEU A 10 50.52 55.23 10.08
C LEU A 10 51.00 55.72 11.47
N ASN A 11 50.98 54.88 12.51
CA ASN A 11 51.93 54.82 13.65
C ASN A 11 51.64 53.52 14.45
N LYS A 12 52.58 52.56 14.68
CA LYS A 12 53.85 52.55 15.45
C LYS A 12 53.64 52.47 16.98
N SER A 13 54.29 51.62 17.79
CA SER A 13 55.22 50.46 17.62
C SER A 13 55.34 49.69 18.96
N GLY A 14 55.91 48.47 19.11
CA GLY A 14 56.36 47.45 18.14
C GLY A 14 57.59 46.61 18.59
N ALA A 15 57.46 45.26 18.63
CA ALA A 15 58.53 44.22 18.80
C ALA A 15 59.18 44.09 20.21
N PHE A 16 59.89 43.02 20.63
CA PHE A 16 60.68 41.92 20.00
C PHE A 16 60.45 40.54 20.73
N VAL A 17 60.32 39.37 20.06
CA VAL A 17 61.35 38.32 19.69
C VAL A 17 61.98 37.57 20.90
N ALA A 18 62.14 36.22 20.98
CA ALA A 18 61.68 35.01 20.22
C ALA A 18 61.91 33.75 21.14
N SER A 19 62.20 32.47 20.79
CA SER A 19 62.54 31.74 19.53
C SER A 19 62.55 30.18 19.70
N ARG A 20 62.09 29.41 18.69
CA ARG A 20 62.31 27.94 18.42
C ARG A 20 61.71 26.92 19.44
N SER A 21 61.37 25.65 19.12
CA SER A 21 61.57 24.80 17.91
C SER A 21 60.42 23.80 17.60
N ALA A 22 60.45 23.27 16.37
CA ALA A 22 59.60 22.25 15.68
C ALA A 22 59.43 20.85 16.34
N PRO A 23 58.73 19.83 15.74
CA PRO A 23 57.61 19.79 14.76
C PRO A 23 56.44 18.81 15.12
N LEU A 24 55.50 18.55 14.18
CA LEU A 24 54.43 17.50 14.18
C LEU A 24 53.29 17.76 15.21
N ARG A 25 52.02 17.37 15.02
CA ARG A 25 51.36 16.37 14.14
C ARG A 25 49.91 16.85 13.83
N ALA A 26 49.19 16.24 12.88
CA ALA A 26 47.87 16.72 12.44
C ALA A 26 46.69 16.29 13.33
N ALA A 27 45.68 17.18 13.50
CA ALA A 27 44.36 16.87 14.05
C ALA A 27 43.29 17.84 13.50
N ALA A 28 42.54 17.41 12.47
CA ALA A 28 41.42 18.18 11.92
C ALA A 28 40.12 17.88 12.70
N ARG A 29 39.25 18.89 12.86
CA ARG A 29 38.04 18.79 13.68
C ARG A 29 36.91 18.03 12.97
N SER A 30 36.41 16.98 13.61
CA SER A 30 35.07 16.43 13.34
C SER A 30 34.12 16.83 14.48
N GLY A 31 32.85 17.07 14.17
CA GLY A 31 31.82 17.42 15.15
C GLY A 31 30.91 16.22 15.43
N SER A 32 30.51 16.04 16.69
CA SER A 32 29.45 15.10 17.03
C SER A 32 28.52 15.62 18.12
N VAL A 33 27.25 15.28 17.89
CA VAL A 33 26.05 15.38 18.71
C VAL A 33 26.30 15.33 20.23
N ARG A 34 25.66 16.25 20.97
CA ARG A 34 25.41 16.09 22.42
C ARG A 34 23.92 15.86 22.66
N PHE A 35 23.58 14.70 23.20
CA PHE A 35 22.26 14.43 23.78
C PHE A 35 22.05 15.30 25.02
N ALA A 36 20.80 15.67 25.30
CA ALA A 36 20.38 16.29 26.54
C ALA A 36 19.51 15.31 27.33
N SER A 37 19.90 15.00 28.56
CA SER A 37 19.17 14.08 29.44
C SER A 37 17.90 14.72 30.00
N SER A 38 16.81 13.95 30.00
CA SER A 38 15.58 14.27 30.74
C SER A 38 15.73 13.85 32.19
N ASN A 39 15.85 14.81 33.10
CA ASN A 39 15.69 14.54 34.53
C ASN A 39 14.18 14.36 34.84
N ALA A 40 13.75 13.11 35.01
CA ALA A 40 12.50 12.79 35.68
C ALA A 40 12.79 12.47 37.14
N ALA A 41 12.06 13.10 38.06
CA ALA A 41 12.09 12.80 39.49
C ALA A 41 10.68 12.42 39.95
N SER A 42 10.59 11.68 41.06
CA SER A 42 9.35 11.23 41.73
C SER A 42 8.32 10.49 40.85
N GLU A 43 8.49 9.16 40.73
CA GLU A 43 7.43 8.23 40.26
C GLU A 43 7.15 7.08 41.27
N SER A 44 7.73 7.15 42.47
CA SER A 44 7.70 6.09 43.49
C SER A 44 6.30 5.76 44.05
N GLY A 45 5.32 6.67 43.92
CA GLY A 45 3.95 6.42 44.39
C GLY A 45 3.07 5.63 43.41
N PHE A 46 3.27 5.78 42.10
CA PHE A 46 2.36 5.22 41.08
C PHE A 46 2.68 3.75 40.77
N GLN A 47 3.97 3.40 40.72
CA GLN A 47 4.47 2.03 40.61
C GLN A 47 3.86 1.07 41.64
N ALA A 48 3.74 1.50 42.91
CA ALA A 48 3.23 0.66 44.00
C ALA A 48 1.76 0.20 43.82
N VAL A 49 0.94 1.01 43.13
CA VAL A 49 -0.50 0.71 42.91
C VAL A 49 -0.69 -0.19 41.68
N ILE A 50 0.14 -0.02 40.66
CA ILE A 50 0.11 -0.83 39.42
C ILE A 50 0.62 -2.26 39.68
N ASN A 51 1.64 -2.43 40.52
CA ASN A 51 2.26 -3.73 40.77
C ASN A 51 1.46 -4.65 41.74
N SER A 52 0.28 -4.24 42.19
CA SER A 52 -0.59 -5.08 43.03
C SER A 52 -1.41 -6.06 42.20
N ARG A 53 -1.28 -7.35 42.52
CA ARG A 53 -2.05 -8.45 41.87
C ARG A 53 -3.56 -8.29 42.05
N ALA A 54 -4.02 -7.56 43.08
CA ALA A 54 -5.43 -7.30 43.34
C ALA A 54 -6.01 -6.24 42.40
N THR A 55 -5.26 -5.19 42.03
CA THR A 55 -5.72 -4.15 41.08
C THR A 55 -5.86 -4.69 39.66
N LEU A 56 -4.98 -5.61 39.24
CA LEU A 56 -5.10 -6.27 37.93
C LEU A 56 -6.35 -7.16 37.85
N ALA A 57 -6.62 -7.95 38.91
CA ALA A 57 -7.78 -8.81 38.98
C ALA A 57 -9.10 -8.01 39.04
N SER A 58 -9.17 -6.95 39.87
CA SER A 58 -10.37 -6.12 39.96
C SER A 58 -10.63 -5.29 38.70
N ALA A 59 -9.58 -4.74 38.06
CA ALA A 59 -9.71 -4.08 36.77
C ALA A 59 -10.23 -5.04 35.68
N THR A 60 -9.77 -6.29 35.67
CA THR A 60 -10.23 -7.32 34.72
C THR A 60 -11.69 -7.70 34.94
N LEU A 61 -12.11 -7.90 36.20
CA LEU A 61 -13.50 -8.19 36.56
C LEU A 61 -14.45 -7.02 36.28
N VAL A 62 -14.03 -5.78 36.57
CA VAL A 62 -14.80 -4.57 36.24
C VAL A 62 -14.90 -4.38 34.72
N ALA A 63 -13.83 -4.62 33.96
CA ALA A 63 -13.86 -4.54 32.50
C ALA A 63 -14.79 -5.60 31.89
N ALA A 64 -14.67 -6.86 32.32
CA ALA A 64 -15.51 -7.96 31.84
C ALA A 64 -17.00 -7.76 32.21
N GLY A 65 -17.29 -7.36 33.45
CA GLY A 65 -18.64 -7.04 33.91
C GLY A 65 -19.24 -5.84 33.17
N SER A 66 -18.43 -4.80 32.91
CA SER A 66 -18.86 -3.62 32.13
C SER A 66 -19.14 -3.98 30.67
N LEU A 67 -18.34 -4.85 30.06
CA LEU A 67 -18.60 -5.36 28.71
C LEU A 67 -19.90 -6.15 28.67
N ALA A 68 -20.09 -7.11 29.57
CA ALA A 68 -21.30 -7.94 29.64
C ALA A 68 -22.57 -7.07 29.85
N TRP A 69 -22.51 -6.12 30.78
CA TRP A 69 -23.58 -5.16 31.05
C TRP A 69 -23.89 -4.26 29.85
N TYR A 70 -22.85 -3.76 29.16
CA TYR A 70 -23.02 -2.97 27.95
C TYR A 70 -23.65 -3.79 26.81
N THR A 71 -23.20 -5.03 26.60
CA THR A 71 -23.77 -5.90 25.57
C THR A 71 -25.22 -6.29 25.84
N HIS A 72 -25.60 -6.40 27.12
CA HIS A 72 -26.97 -6.69 27.52
C HIS A 72 -27.93 -5.49 27.31
N LEU A 73 -27.44 -4.26 27.46
CA LEU A 73 -28.23 -3.04 27.32
C LEU A 73 -28.23 -2.43 25.90
N TYR A 74 -27.17 -2.63 25.11
CA TYR A 74 -26.94 -1.91 23.86
C TYR A 74 -26.59 -2.79 22.65
N GLY A 75 -26.50 -4.12 22.80
CA GLY A 75 -26.17 -5.04 21.71
C GLY A 75 -24.66 -5.18 21.43
N SER A 76 -24.30 -5.54 20.20
CA SER A 76 -22.93 -5.89 19.83
C SER A 76 -21.96 -4.69 19.85
N LEU A 77 -20.68 -4.97 20.15
CA LEU A 77 -19.66 -3.94 20.37
C LEU A 77 -19.13 -3.40 19.02
N PRO A 78 -19.10 -2.07 18.79
CA PRO A 78 -18.83 -1.46 17.48
C PRO A 78 -17.36 -1.54 16.98
N PHE A 79 -16.57 -2.45 17.56
CA PHE A 79 -15.18 -2.76 17.20
C PHE A 79 -14.95 -4.27 16.99
N LEU A 80 -15.94 -5.12 17.22
CA LEU A 80 -16.04 -6.47 16.65
C LEU A 80 -17.05 -6.39 15.51
N GLY A 81 -16.56 -6.32 14.27
CA GLY A 81 -17.38 -5.97 13.12
C GLY A 81 -18.18 -7.15 12.58
N GLU A 82 -19.50 -7.09 12.68
CA GLU A 82 -20.36 -7.65 11.63
C GLU A 82 -20.39 -6.65 10.47
N VAL A 83 -20.15 -7.15 9.25
CA VAL A 83 -19.99 -6.32 8.04
C VAL A 83 -20.93 -6.86 6.98
N HIS A 84 -21.99 -6.10 6.67
CA HIS A 84 -22.83 -6.33 5.51
C HIS A 84 -22.85 -5.06 4.67
N ALA A 85 -22.31 -5.15 3.45
CA ALA A 85 -22.07 -3.98 2.58
C ALA A 85 -22.25 -4.29 1.07
N SER A 86 -22.83 -5.45 0.79
CA SER A 86 -23.11 -6.11 -0.49
C SER A 86 -24.58 -6.57 -0.50
N SER A 87 -25.09 -7.06 -1.63
CA SER A 87 -26.22 -7.99 -1.57
C SER A 87 -25.72 -9.40 -1.23
N LEU A 88 -26.51 -10.19 -0.50
CA LEU A 88 -26.18 -11.59 -0.18
C LEU A 88 -25.92 -12.46 -1.43
N ALA A 89 -26.47 -12.07 -2.57
CA ALA A 89 -26.22 -12.71 -3.86
C ALA A 89 -24.83 -12.39 -4.43
N GLU A 90 -24.30 -11.18 -4.24
CA GLU A 90 -23.00 -10.76 -4.78
C GLU A 90 -21.81 -11.29 -3.97
N GLU A 91 -21.90 -11.28 -2.64
CA GLU A 91 -20.83 -11.77 -1.75
C GLU A 91 -20.90 -13.28 -1.50
N GLY A 92 -22.06 -13.89 -1.76
CA GLY A 92 -22.37 -15.28 -1.43
C GLY A 92 -22.81 -15.45 0.03
N LEU A 93 -23.52 -16.54 0.30
CA LEU A 93 -23.86 -16.95 1.67
C LEU A 93 -22.58 -17.27 2.43
N HIS A 94 -22.38 -16.68 3.60
CA HIS A 94 -21.23 -17.03 4.45
C HIS A 94 -21.35 -18.49 4.93
N PRO A 95 -20.27 -19.30 4.85
CA PRO A 95 -20.29 -20.68 5.33
C PRO A 95 -20.44 -20.71 6.87
N PRO A 96 -21.25 -21.62 7.43
CA PRO A 96 -21.29 -21.85 8.87
C PRO A 96 -19.97 -22.45 9.36
N GLN A 97 -19.62 -22.21 10.62
CA GLN A 97 -18.37 -22.69 11.19
C GLN A 97 -18.48 -24.18 11.59
N TYR A 98 -17.86 -25.08 10.83
CA TYR A 98 -17.85 -26.51 11.15
C TYR A 98 -16.79 -26.84 12.21
N PRO A 99 -17.03 -27.89 13.05
CA PRO A 99 -16.07 -28.36 14.04
C PRO A 99 -15.04 -29.32 13.43
N TRP A 100 -14.12 -28.78 12.62
CA TRP A 100 -13.00 -29.57 12.07
C TRP A 100 -12.12 -30.16 13.16
N SER A 101 -11.65 -31.40 12.98
CA SER A 101 -10.76 -32.07 13.93
C SER A 101 -9.45 -31.33 14.17
N SER A 102 -8.96 -30.57 13.20
CA SER A 102 -7.75 -29.75 13.29
C SER A 102 -7.97 -28.30 13.75
N LYS A 103 -9.17 -27.92 14.24
CA LYS A 103 -9.53 -26.51 14.50
C LYS A 103 -8.95 -25.94 15.80
N GLY A 104 -8.73 -26.74 16.84
CA GLY A 104 -8.13 -26.28 18.09
C GLY A 104 -6.63 -26.07 18.01
N TRP A 105 -6.05 -25.40 19.02
CA TRP A 105 -4.68 -24.90 18.96
C TRP A 105 -3.60 -25.99 19.00
N LEU A 106 -3.93 -27.18 19.52
CA LEU A 106 -3.00 -28.31 19.66
C LEU A 106 -3.34 -29.49 18.75
N ASP A 107 -4.51 -29.48 18.11
CA ASP A 107 -5.04 -30.62 17.37
C ASP A 107 -4.33 -30.74 16.01
N SER A 108 -3.90 -31.95 15.65
CA SER A 108 -3.32 -32.22 14.34
C SER A 108 -4.40 -32.36 13.26
N PHE A 109 -3.98 -32.54 12.00
CA PHE A 109 -4.88 -33.16 11.02
C PHE A 109 -5.21 -34.62 11.37
N ASP A 110 -6.32 -35.08 10.81
CA ASP A 110 -6.73 -36.49 10.76
C ASP A 110 -6.12 -37.11 9.50
N HIS A 111 -5.02 -37.85 9.67
CA HIS A 111 -4.26 -38.44 8.56
C HIS A 111 -5.05 -39.51 7.77
N ALA A 112 -6.02 -40.18 8.39
CA ALA A 112 -6.91 -41.10 7.69
C ALA A 112 -7.91 -40.34 6.81
N SER A 113 -8.42 -39.20 7.28
CA SER A 113 -9.20 -38.25 6.47
C SER A 113 -8.36 -37.62 5.35
N ILE A 114 -7.05 -37.36 5.55
CA ILE A 114 -6.14 -36.96 4.44
C ILE A 114 -6.02 -38.07 3.39
N ARG A 115 -5.82 -39.35 3.79
CA ARG A 115 -5.72 -40.48 2.83
C ARG A 115 -7.00 -40.62 2.01
N ARG A 116 -8.16 -40.68 2.67
CA ARG A 116 -9.46 -40.78 2.00
C ARG A 116 -9.79 -39.53 1.16
N GLY A 117 -9.33 -38.35 1.59
CA GLY A 117 -9.45 -37.12 0.81
C GLY A 117 -8.56 -37.10 -0.44
N TYR A 118 -7.37 -37.70 -0.39
CA TYR A 118 -6.54 -37.92 -1.59
C TYR A 118 -7.23 -38.87 -2.56
N GLN A 119 -7.88 -39.94 -2.08
CA GLN A 119 -8.64 -40.85 -2.92
C GLN A 119 -9.77 -40.12 -3.67
N VAL A 120 -10.59 -39.33 -2.97
CA VAL A 120 -11.64 -38.48 -3.58
C VAL A 120 -11.03 -37.46 -4.56
N TYR A 121 -9.87 -36.88 -4.25
CA TYR A 121 -9.18 -36.01 -5.19
C TYR A 121 -8.79 -36.77 -6.47
N ARG A 122 -8.17 -37.95 -6.37
CA ARG A 122 -7.72 -38.75 -7.52
C ARG A 122 -8.88 -39.22 -8.39
N GLU A 123 -9.96 -39.69 -7.78
CA GLU A 123 -11.07 -40.34 -8.49
C GLU A 123 -12.15 -39.36 -8.99
N VAL A 124 -12.27 -38.16 -8.39
CA VAL A 124 -13.32 -37.17 -8.73
C VAL A 124 -12.74 -35.84 -9.23
N CYS A 125 -11.69 -35.31 -8.59
CA CYS A 125 -11.23 -33.93 -8.85
C CYS A 125 -10.13 -33.84 -9.92
N ALA A 126 -9.21 -34.81 -9.95
CA ALA A 126 -8.00 -34.79 -10.77
C ALA A 126 -8.26 -34.82 -12.28
N ALA A 127 -9.48 -35.14 -12.72
CA ALA A 127 -9.89 -35.07 -14.13
C ALA A 127 -10.06 -33.62 -14.66
N CYS A 128 -10.28 -32.64 -13.78
CA CYS A 128 -10.47 -31.23 -14.16
C CYS A 128 -9.60 -30.25 -13.37
N HIS A 129 -9.12 -30.60 -12.18
CA HIS A 129 -8.29 -29.73 -11.34
C HIS A 129 -6.84 -30.21 -11.23
N SER A 130 -5.89 -29.27 -11.29
CA SER A 130 -4.49 -29.52 -10.96
C SER A 130 -4.20 -29.39 -9.46
N LEU A 131 -3.05 -29.92 -9.06
CA LEU A 131 -2.47 -29.77 -7.72
C LEU A 131 -0.96 -29.47 -7.81
N ASP A 132 -0.63 -28.48 -8.66
CA ASP A 132 0.71 -28.22 -9.25
C ASP A 132 1.85 -28.00 -8.24
N ARG A 133 1.53 -27.78 -6.95
CA ARG A 133 2.52 -27.50 -5.89
C ARG A 133 2.80 -28.71 -5.00
N ILE A 134 2.06 -29.81 -5.18
CA ILE A 134 2.23 -31.06 -4.42
C ILE A 134 2.95 -32.10 -5.29
N ALA A 135 4.00 -32.68 -4.72
CA ALA A 135 4.75 -33.78 -5.32
C ALA A 135 4.49 -35.10 -4.58
N TRP A 136 4.71 -36.23 -5.24
CA TRP A 136 4.48 -37.56 -4.68
C TRP A 136 5.16 -37.75 -3.31
N ARG A 137 6.43 -37.32 -3.19
CA ARG A 137 7.21 -37.27 -1.94
C ARG A 137 6.56 -36.51 -0.78
N ASN A 138 5.60 -35.60 -1.01
CA ASN A 138 4.92 -34.87 0.07
C ASN A 138 3.90 -35.76 0.80
N LEU A 139 3.33 -36.76 0.14
CA LEU A 139 2.34 -37.67 0.73
C LEU A 139 2.99 -38.80 1.55
N VAL A 140 4.29 -39.05 1.33
CA VAL A 140 5.08 -40.12 1.97
C VAL A 140 5.18 -39.88 3.47
N GLY A 141 4.67 -40.82 4.26
CA GLY A 141 4.63 -40.71 5.72
C GLY A 141 3.56 -39.74 6.25
N VAL A 142 2.76 -39.14 5.37
CA VAL A 142 1.56 -38.35 5.75
C VAL A 142 0.31 -39.22 5.60
N SER A 143 0.04 -39.72 4.40
CA SER A 143 -1.21 -40.47 4.09
C SER A 143 -0.95 -41.85 3.48
N HIS A 144 0.24 -42.06 2.93
CA HIS A 144 0.65 -43.31 2.29
C HIS A 144 2.13 -43.59 2.59
N THR A 145 2.52 -44.84 2.38
CA THR A 145 3.91 -45.31 2.41
C THR A 145 4.69 -44.87 1.17
N ALA A 146 6.02 -45.00 1.21
CA ALA A 146 6.87 -44.70 0.07
C ALA A 146 6.62 -45.63 -1.13
N ASP A 147 6.29 -46.90 -0.86
CA ASP A 147 6.09 -47.91 -1.90
C ASP A 147 4.73 -47.78 -2.60
N GLU A 148 3.65 -47.48 -1.85
CA GLU A 148 2.33 -47.14 -2.43
C GLU A 148 2.43 -45.93 -3.38
N LEU A 149 3.07 -44.84 -2.94
CA LEU A 149 3.21 -43.62 -3.75
C LEU A 149 4.20 -43.78 -4.89
N LYS A 150 5.14 -44.72 -4.79
CA LYS A 150 6.00 -45.08 -5.91
C LYS A 150 5.18 -45.79 -6.98
N ALA A 151 4.35 -46.78 -6.61
CA ALA A 151 3.45 -47.43 -7.55
C ALA A 151 2.49 -46.43 -8.21
N PHE A 152 1.84 -45.55 -7.42
CA PHE A 152 0.97 -44.50 -7.96
C PHE A 152 1.70 -43.46 -8.82
N ALA A 153 3.01 -43.22 -8.63
CA ALA A 153 3.79 -42.38 -9.52
C ALA A 153 4.16 -43.11 -10.84
N GLU A 154 4.45 -44.41 -10.76
CA GLU A 154 4.77 -45.26 -11.91
C GLU A 154 3.55 -45.52 -12.83
N GLU A 155 2.32 -45.24 -12.36
CA GLU A 155 1.08 -45.20 -13.17
C GLU A 155 1.04 -44.06 -14.21
N PHE A 156 1.85 -43.02 -14.06
CA PHE A 156 1.83 -41.82 -14.92
C PHE A 156 3.13 -41.63 -15.70
N GLU A 157 3.01 -41.18 -16.96
CA GLU A 157 4.15 -40.80 -17.78
C GLU A 157 4.52 -39.32 -17.59
N TYR A 158 5.83 -39.05 -17.54
CA TYR A 158 6.42 -37.72 -17.40
C TYR A 158 7.52 -37.53 -18.44
N THR A 159 7.55 -36.34 -19.04
CA THR A 159 8.57 -35.96 -20.01
C THR A 159 9.88 -35.58 -19.30
N ASP A 160 10.99 -36.19 -19.71
CA ASP A 160 12.34 -35.99 -19.18
C ASP A 160 13.36 -35.93 -20.34
N GLY A 161 14.62 -35.62 -20.04
CA GLY A 161 15.70 -35.46 -21.02
C GLY A 161 16.15 -34.00 -21.23
N PRO A 162 16.77 -33.68 -22.38
CA PRO A 162 16.93 -34.54 -23.55
C PRO A 162 17.84 -35.76 -23.34
N ASN A 163 17.74 -36.73 -24.23
CA ASN A 163 18.65 -37.86 -24.36
C ASN A 163 19.97 -37.45 -25.07
N ASP A 164 20.88 -38.41 -25.28
CA ASP A 164 22.17 -38.20 -25.97
C ASP A 164 22.03 -37.75 -27.44
N GLU A 165 20.85 -37.90 -28.04
CA GLU A 165 20.51 -37.50 -29.42
C GLU A 165 19.82 -36.13 -29.48
N GLY A 166 19.49 -35.52 -28.33
CA GLY A 166 18.83 -34.21 -28.21
C GLY A 166 17.30 -34.27 -28.07
N GLU A 167 16.70 -35.47 -28.03
CA GLU A 167 15.25 -35.66 -27.98
C GLU A 167 14.70 -35.79 -26.55
N MET A 168 13.52 -35.23 -26.30
CA MET A 168 12.77 -35.42 -25.04
C MET A 168 12.02 -36.74 -25.08
N PHE A 169 12.03 -37.50 -23.97
CA PHE A 169 11.40 -38.82 -23.88
C PHE A 169 10.41 -38.90 -22.73
N GLN A 170 9.45 -39.83 -22.81
CA GLN A 170 8.56 -40.15 -21.69
C GLN A 170 9.18 -41.23 -20.80
N ARG A 171 8.94 -41.14 -19.49
CA ARG A 171 9.31 -42.15 -18.49
C ARG A 171 8.19 -42.30 -17.45
N PRO A 172 8.12 -43.44 -16.72
CA PRO A 172 7.27 -43.51 -15.53
C PRO A 172 7.66 -42.44 -14.50
N GLY A 173 6.67 -42.01 -13.71
CA GLY A 173 6.85 -41.06 -12.62
C GLY A 173 7.74 -41.59 -11.49
N LYS A 174 8.35 -40.66 -10.77
CA LYS A 174 9.19 -40.94 -9.60
C LYS A 174 8.79 -40.03 -8.45
N LEU A 175 9.09 -40.42 -7.21
CA LEU A 175 8.65 -39.70 -6.00
C LEU A 175 9.02 -38.20 -5.96
N SER A 176 10.01 -37.73 -6.71
CA SER A 176 10.36 -36.30 -6.80
C SER A 176 9.35 -35.45 -7.57
N ASP A 177 8.56 -36.06 -8.45
CA ASP A 177 7.74 -35.37 -9.45
C ASP A 177 6.46 -34.79 -8.84
N TYR A 178 5.92 -33.76 -9.49
CA TYR A 178 4.66 -33.12 -9.15
C TYR A 178 3.47 -33.95 -9.65
N LEU A 179 2.31 -33.86 -8.97
CA LEU A 179 1.08 -34.49 -9.46
C LEU A 179 0.75 -33.97 -10.87
N PRO A 180 0.33 -34.84 -11.80
CA PRO A 180 0.16 -34.46 -13.20
C PRO A 180 -1.06 -33.51 -13.37
N PRO A 181 -0.95 -32.45 -14.20
CA PRO A 181 -2.09 -31.58 -14.50
C PRO A 181 -3.05 -32.26 -15.50
N PRO A 182 -4.37 -32.08 -15.38
CA PRO A 182 -5.35 -32.65 -16.30
C PRO A 182 -5.33 -32.05 -17.71
N TYR A 183 -4.74 -30.86 -17.86
CA TYR A 183 -4.70 -30.11 -19.13
C TYR A 183 -3.28 -29.57 -19.38
N PRO A 184 -2.82 -29.55 -20.65
CA PRO A 184 -1.47 -29.06 -20.98
C PRO A 184 -1.32 -27.54 -20.89
N ASN A 185 -2.43 -26.78 -20.93
CA ASN A 185 -2.45 -25.32 -20.84
C ASN A 185 -3.85 -24.78 -20.45
N GLU A 186 -3.93 -23.48 -20.19
CA GLU A 186 -5.16 -22.79 -19.80
C GLU A 186 -6.22 -22.83 -20.92
N GLU A 187 -5.81 -22.75 -22.18
CA GLU A 187 -6.69 -22.78 -23.35
C GLU A 187 -7.42 -24.11 -23.49
N ALA A 188 -6.73 -25.25 -23.30
CA ALA A 188 -7.32 -26.57 -23.29
C ALA A 188 -8.28 -26.74 -22.10
N ALA A 189 -7.89 -26.31 -20.90
CA ALA A 189 -8.75 -26.34 -19.72
C ALA A 189 -10.06 -25.56 -19.95
N ARG A 190 -9.97 -24.36 -20.54
CA ARG A 190 -11.14 -23.54 -20.90
C ARG A 190 -11.98 -24.17 -22.01
N ALA A 191 -11.36 -24.75 -23.03
CA ALA A 191 -12.09 -25.42 -24.12
C ALA A 191 -12.91 -26.61 -23.60
N SER A 192 -12.35 -27.41 -22.69
CA SER A 192 -13.05 -28.54 -22.06
C SER A 192 -14.14 -28.13 -21.07
N ASN A 193 -14.08 -26.93 -20.48
CA ASN A 193 -14.98 -26.48 -19.40
C ASN A 193 -15.82 -25.24 -19.79
N ALA A 194 -16.32 -25.20 -21.04
CA ALA A 194 -17.23 -24.16 -21.53
C ALA A 194 -16.73 -22.70 -21.34
N GLY A 195 -15.42 -22.49 -21.45
CA GLY A 195 -14.74 -21.19 -21.26
C GLY A 195 -14.33 -20.89 -19.81
N ALA A 196 -14.85 -21.61 -18.82
CA ALA A 196 -14.42 -21.51 -17.44
C ALA A 196 -13.06 -22.20 -17.24
N LEU A 197 -12.25 -21.69 -16.30
CA LEU A 197 -10.98 -22.32 -15.92
C LEU A 197 -11.14 -22.94 -14.52
N PRO A 198 -11.04 -24.27 -14.38
CA PRO A 198 -10.88 -24.89 -13.07
C PRO A 198 -9.59 -24.37 -12.39
N PRO A 199 -9.65 -23.82 -11.16
CA PRO A 199 -8.45 -23.38 -10.46
C PRO A 199 -7.63 -24.56 -9.93
N ASP A 200 -6.30 -24.40 -9.91
CA ASP A 200 -5.39 -25.22 -9.09
C ASP A 200 -5.89 -25.29 -7.64
N LEU A 201 -5.97 -26.50 -7.10
CA LEU A 201 -6.47 -26.72 -5.75
C LEU A 201 -5.39 -26.61 -4.67
N SER A 202 -4.09 -26.55 -5.04
CA SER A 202 -2.96 -26.63 -4.08
C SER A 202 -3.03 -25.62 -2.94
N LEU A 203 -3.61 -24.44 -3.19
CA LEU A 203 -3.75 -23.36 -2.19
C LEU A 203 -5.20 -22.90 -2.02
N ILE A 204 -6.20 -23.62 -2.55
CA ILE A 204 -7.58 -23.11 -2.66
C ILE A 204 -8.20 -22.78 -1.29
N VAL A 205 -7.88 -23.57 -0.27
CA VAL A 205 -8.32 -23.38 1.13
C VAL A 205 -7.75 -22.09 1.74
N LYS A 206 -6.62 -21.58 1.26
CA LYS A 206 -6.03 -20.29 1.70
C LYS A 206 -6.35 -19.14 0.75
N ALA A 207 -6.78 -19.44 -0.47
CA ALA A 207 -7.16 -18.49 -1.50
C ALA A 207 -8.66 -18.12 -1.47
N ARG A 208 -9.42 -18.52 -0.44
CA ARG A 208 -10.85 -18.23 -0.26
C ARG A 208 -11.17 -17.88 1.18
N HIS A 209 -12.04 -16.89 1.38
CA HIS A 209 -12.57 -16.56 2.71
C HIS A 209 -13.44 -17.71 3.23
N GLY A 210 -13.39 -17.96 4.54
CA GLY A 210 -14.03 -19.13 5.16
C GLY A 210 -13.19 -20.42 5.11
N ASN A 211 -12.09 -20.44 4.36
CA ASN A 211 -11.13 -21.55 4.30
C ASN A 211 -11.82 -22.93 4.06
N ALA A 212 -11.59 -23.89 4.96
CA ALA A 212 -12.22 -25.22 4.91
C ALA A 212 -13.75 -25.17 5.04
N ASP A 213 -14.28 -24.26 5.88
CA ASP A 213 -15.73 -24.09 6.04
C ASP A 213 -16.37 -23.71 4.67
N TYR A 214 -15.70 -22.87 3.86
CA TYR A 214 -16.15 -22.50 2.51
C TYR A 214 -16.13 -23.67 1.51
N ILE A 215 -15.02 -24.43 1.44
CA ILE A 215 -14.90 -25.53 0.46
C ILE A 215 -15.92 -26.63 0.75
N PHE A 216 -16.14 -26.96 2.02
CA PHE A 216 -17.17 -27.93 2.41
C PHE A 216 -18.58 -27.45 2.04
N SER A 217 -18.96 -26.23 2.43
CA SER A 217 -20.27 -25.66 2.10
C SER A 217 -20.48 -25.52 0.59
N LEU A 218 -19.45 -25.21 -0.18
CA LEU A 218 -19.53 -25.16 -1.64
C LEU A 218 -19.84 -26.55 -2.22
N LEU A 219 -19.13 -27.59 -1.81
CA LEU A 219 -19.32 -28.96 -2.30
C LEU A 219 -20.70 -29.54 -1.91
N THR A 220 -21.17 -29.29 -0.69
CA THR A 220 -22.47 -29.79 -0.20
C THR A 220 -23.64 -28.85 -0.48
N GLY A 221 -23.40 -27.65 -1.03
CA GLY A 221 -24.37 -26.55 -1.09
C GLY A 221 -25.21 -26.46 -2.36
N TYR A 222 -25.03 -27.35 -3.32
CA TYR A 222 -25.78 -27.36 -4.58
C TYR A 222 -27.28 -27.61 -4.35
N VAL A 223 -28.10 -26.66 -4.78
CA VAL A 223 -29.57 -26.67 -4.70
C VAL A 223 -30.15 -26.02 -5.96
N ASP A 224 -31.44 -26.26 -6.23
CA ASP A 224 -32.15 -25.59 -7.34
C ASP A 224 -32.20 -24.06 -7.13
N PRO A 225 -32.19 -23.25 -8.21
CA PRO A 225 -32.26 -21.80 -8.11
C PRO A 225 -33.60 -21.35 -7.49
N PRO A 226 -33.59 -20.43 -6.50
CA PRO A 226 -34.80 -19.93 -5.89
C PRO A 226 -35.62 -19.08 -6.88
N ALA A 227 -36.93 -19.01 -6.66
CA ALA A 227 -37.87 -18.34 -7.56
C ALA A 227 -37.43 -16.89 -7.86
N GLY A 228 -37.24 -16.58 -9.15
CA GLY A 228 -36.77 -15.28 -9.65
C GLY A 228 -35.26 -15.20 -9.94
N VAL A 229 -34.48 -16.26 -9.69
CA VAL A 229 -33.07 -16.35 -10.10
C VAL A 229 -32.94 -17.15 -11.40
N GLU A 230 -32.73 -16.45 -12.51
CA GLU A 230 -32.40 -17.08 -13.80
C GLU A 230 -30.89 -17.36 -13.90
N ILE A 231 -30.52 -18.62 -14.08
CA ILE A 231 -29.14 -19.06 -14.28
C ILE A 231 -28.88 -19.24 -15.78
N ARG A 232 -27.70 -18.84 -16.24
CA ARG A 232 -27.30 -18.98 -17.65
C ARG A 232 -27.12 -20.46 -18.01
N GLU A 233 -27.45 -20.79 -19.26
CA GLU A 233 -27.20 -22.12 -19.82
C GLU A 233 -25.72 -22.53 -19.64
N GLY A 234 -25.48 -23.76 -19.16
CA GLY A 234 -24.15 -24.24 -18.80
C GLY A 234 -23.63 -23.80 -17.41
N MET A 235 -24.41 -23.06 -16.62
CA MET A 235 -24.09 -22.73 -15.22
C MET A 235 -25.08 -23.40 -14.24
N ASN A 236 -24.65 -23.56 -13.00
CA ASN A 236 -25.39 -24.19 -11.90
C ASN A 236 -25.63 -23.16 -10.78
N TYR A 237 -26.63 -23.37 -9.92
CA TYR A 237 -26.81 -22.54 -8.73
C TYR A 237 -26.10 -23.12 -7.51
N ASN A 238 -25.43 -22.25 -6.74
CA ASN A 238 -24.89 -22.58 -5.43
C ASN A 238 -24.85 -21.30 -4.57
N PRO A 239 -25.59 -21.23 -3.44
CA PRO A 239 -25.73 -20.01 -2.65
C PRO A 239 -24.43 -19.56 -1.98
N TYR A 240 -23.45 -20.46 -1.77
CA TYR A 240 -22.15 -20.12 -1.19
C TYR A 240 -21.18 -19.53 -2.22
N PHE A 241 -21.45 -19.68 -3.52
CA PHE A 241 -20.60 -19.08 -4.56
C PHE A 241 -20.94 -17.59 -4.75
N PRO A 242 -19.95 -16.67 -4.77
CA PRO A 242 -20.20 -15.25 -5.03
C PRO A 242 -20.86 -15.04 -6.41
N GLY A 243 -22.01 -14.36 -6.43
CA GLY A 243 -22.86 -14.22 -7.62
C GLY A 243 -23.89 -15.36 -7.82
N GLY A 244 -23.88 -16.39 -6.98
CA GLY A 244 -24.81 -17.53 -6.99
C GLY A 244 -24.69 -18.52 -8.16
N ALA A 245 -24.20 -18.08 -9.32
CA ALA A 245 -24.03 -18.90 -10.52
C ALA A 245 -22.59 -19.41 -10.66
N ILE A 246 -22.41 -20.74 -10.68
CA ILE A 246 -21.11 -21.42 -10.77
C ILE A 246 -21.05 -22.35 -12.00
N SER A 247 -19.95 -22.31 -12.75
CA SER A 247 -19.76 -23.19 -13.94
C SER A 247 -19.42 -24.64 -13.58
N MET A 248 -18.99 -24.91 -12.34
CA MET A 248 -18.75 -26.26 -11.84
C MET A 248 -20.09 -26.97 -11.56
N PRO A 249 -20.36 -28.16 -12.12
CA PRO A 249 -21.54 -28.96 -11.76
C PRO A 249 -21.39 -29.55 -10.35
N ARG A 250 -22.48 -30.10 -9.80
CA ARG A 250 -22.36 -30.98 -8.63
C ARG A 250 -21.60 -32.25 -9.05
N VAL A 251 -20.40 -32.44 -8.52
CA VAL A 251 -19.53 -33.60 -8.83
C VAL A 251 -19.51 -34.68 -7.74
N ILE A 252 -20.03 -34.41 -6.53
CA ILE A 252 -20.06 -35.38 -5.43
C ILE A 252 -21.51 -35.84 -5.15
N PHE A 253 -21.70 -37.16 -5.16
CA PHE A 253 -22.96 -37.86 -4.88
C PHE A 253 -22.70 -39.03 -3.92
N ASP A 254 -23.75 -39.54 -3.27
CA ASP A 254 -23.60 -40.65 -2.32
C ASP A 254 -23.20 -41.95 -3.06
N GLY A 255 -22.19 -42.66 -2.56
CA GLY A 255 -21.69 -43.91 -3.15
C GLY A 255 -20.77 -43.75 -4.37
N LEU A 256 -20.23 -42.55 -4.63
CA LEU A 256 -19.38 -42.27 -5.80
C LEU A 256 -17.97 -42.91 -5.75
N VAL A 257 -17.45 -43.18 -4.54
CA VAL A 257 -16.10 -43.73 -4.28
C VAL A 257 -16.24 -44.87 -3.27
N GLU A 258 -15.47 -45.95 -3.41
CA GLU A 258 -15.36 -47.00 -2.38
C GLU A 258 -14.06 -46.82 -1.60
N TYR A 259 -14.15 -46.51 -0.30
CA TYR A 259 -12.98 -46.23 0.53
C TYR A 259 -12.22 -47.49 0.96
N ASP A 260 -10.88 -47.45 0.88
CA ASP A 260 -9.93 -48.49 1.37
C ASP A 260 -10.29 -49.09 2.74
N ASP A 261 -10.79 -48.27 3.67
CA ASP A 261 -11.07 -48.63 5.07
C ASP A 261 -12.52 -49.04 5.33
N GLY A 262 -13.37 -49.11 4.30
CA GLY A 262 -14.78 -49.45 4.40
C GLY A 262 -15.68 -48.34 4.98
N THR A 263 -15.19 -47.11 5.14
CA THR A 263 -16.02 -45.96 5.54
C THR A 263 -17.15 -45.73 4.54
N SER A 264 -18.34 -45.36 5.01
CA SER A 264 -19.48 -45.04 4.14
C SER A 264 -19.26 -43.71 3.38
N ALA A 265 -19.07 -43.81 2.06
CA ALA A 265 -18.85 -42.67 1.17
C ALA A 265 -20.15 -41.91 0.87
N THR A 266 -20.68 -41.19 1.86
CA THR A 266 -21.72 -40.18 1.66
C THR A 266 -21.13 -38.88 1.09
N THR A 267 -21.94 -38.06 0.43
CA THR A 267 -21.57 -36.75 -0.12
C THR A 267 -20.89 -35.87 0.94
N ALA A 268 -21.46 -35.84 2.16
CA ALA A 268 -20.90 -35.07 3.27
C ALA A 268 -19.58 -35.67 3.79
N GLN A 269 -19.42 -37.00 3.80
CA GLN A 269 -18.17 -37.63 4.20
C GLN A 269 -17.07 -37.35 3.18
N MET A 270 -17.31 -37.56 1.88
CA MET A 270 -16.36 -37.21 0.81
C MET A 270 -16.01 -35.72 0.79
N ALA A 271 -16.99 -34.83 0.95
CA ALA A 271 -16.74 -33.39 1.06
C ALA A 271 -15.89 -33.03 2.30
N LYS A 272 -16.08 -33.70 3.45
CA LYS A 272 -15.21 -33.55 4.63
C LYS A 272 -13.78 -33.96 4.28
N ASP A 273 -13.59 -35.18 3.78
CA ASP A 273 -12.25 -35.75 3.60
C ASP A 273 -11.44 -35.01 2.52
N VAL A 274 -12.03 -34.71 1.37
CA VAL A 274 -11.33 -33.90 0.33
C VAL A 274 -11.01 -32.50 0.86
N THR A 275 -11.85 -31.92 1.72
CA THR A 275 -11.54 -30.63 2.37
C THR A 275 -10.40 -30.77 3.38
N THR A 276 -10.32 -31.86 4.15
CA THR A 276 -9.16 -32.15 5.02
C THR A 276 -7.87 -32.27 4.19
N PHE A 277 -7.92 -33.03 3.09
CA PHE A 277 -6.80 -33.22 2.17
C PHE A 277 -6.33 -31.89 1.54
N LEU A 278 -7.25 -31.07 1.03
CA LEU A 278 -6.91 -29.76 0.46
C LEU A 278 -6.45 -28.74 1.53
N SER A 279 -6.88 -28.90 2.78
CA SER A 279 -6.37 -28.12 3.92
C SER A 279 -4.93 -28.48 4.23
N TRP A 280 -4.59 -29.77 4.19
CA TRP A 280 -3.22 -30.25 4.30
C TRP A 280 -2.36 -29.83 3.10
N ALA A 281 -2.87 -29.90 1.86
CA ALA A 281 -2.13 -29.47 0.67
C ALA A 281 -1.75 -27.98 0.74
N ALA A 282 -2.63 -27.15 1.33
CA ALA A 282 -2.38 -25.73 1.52
C ALA A 282 -1.51 -25.38 2.75
N GLU A 283 -1.44 -26.28 3.76
CA GLU A 283 -0.63 -26.15 4.98
C GLU A 283 0.07 -27.48 5.37
N PRO A 284 1.00 -28.00 4.56
CA PRO A 284 1.70 -29.25 4.88
C PRO A 284 2.59 -29.12 6.11
N GLU A 285 2.88 -27.89 6.56
CA GLU A 285 3.61 -27.60 7.79
C GLU A 285 2.73 -27.57 9.05
N HIS A 286 1.39 -27.65 8.93
CA HIS A 286 0.41 -27.39 10.00
C HIS A 286 0.74 -28.08 11.35
N ASP A 287 1.02 -29.37 11.33
CA ASP A 287 1.17 -30.18 12.56
C ASP A 287 2.50 -29.91 13.25
N ASP A 288 3.60 -29.85 12.49
CA ASP A 288 4.91 -29.44 13.03
C ASP A 288 4.93 -27.95 13.41
N ARG A 289 4.13 -27.09 12.77
CA ARG A 289 3.92 -25.68 13.13
C ARG A 289 3.22 -25.56 14.49
N LYS A 290 2.17 -26.34 14.76
CA LYS A 290 1.51 -26.39 16.09
C LYS A 290 2.42 -26.98 17.16
N LYS A 291 3.05 -28.12 16.89
CA LYS A 291 4.00 -28.83 17.76
C LYS A 291 5.23 -27.98 18.13
N THR A 292 5.76 -27.22 17.17
CA THR A 292 6.86 -26.26 17.40
C THR A 292 6.37 -25.00 18.09
N GLY A 293 5.17 -24.52 17.76
CA GLY A 293 4.50 -23.43 18.47
C GLY A 293 4.31 -23.72 19.95
N LEU A 294 3.84 -24.91 20.32
CA LEU A 294 3.74 -25.35 21.71
C LEU A 294 5.09 -25.35 22.43
N LYS A 295 6.14 -25.92 21.80
CA LYS A 295 7.51 -25.88 22.35
C LYS A 295 8.00 -24.45 22.57
N ALA A 296 7.76 -23.56 21.61
CA ALA A 296 8.13 -22.15 21.70
C ALA A 296 7.36 -21.42 22.81
N VAL A 297 6.05 -21.62 22.92
CA VAL A 297 5.23 -21.04 24.01
C VAL A 297 5.72 -21.51 25.38
N ILE A 298 6.02 -22.80 25.56
CA ILE A 298 6.57 -23.33 26.82
C ILE A 298 7.93 -22.68 27.11
N LEU A 299 8.85 -22.68 26.14
CA LEU A 299 10.20 -22.13 26.30
C LEU A 299 10.19 -20.62 26.61
N PHE A 300 9.45 -19.82 25.83
CA PHE A 300 9.35 -18.37 26.07
C PHE A 300 8.58 -18.04 27.34
N SER A 301 7.59 -18.84 27.76
CA SER A 301 6.94 -18.66 29.06
C SER A 301 7.91 -18.94 30.22
N ALA A 302 8.71 -20.00 30.12
CA ALA A 302 9.72 -20.32 31.13
C ALA A 302 10.83 -19.26 31.18
N LEU A 303 11.35 -18.82 30.03
CA LEU A 303 12.34 -17.72 29.95
C LEU A 303 11.77 -16.40 30.47
N THR A 304 10.48 -16.11 30.21
CA THR A 304 9.81 -14.92 30.76
C THR A 304 9.66 -15.02 32.28
N ALA A 305 9.28 -16.18 32.81
CA ALA A 305 9.22 -16.41 34.25
C ALA A 305 10.59 -16.22 34.93
N ILE A 306 11.65 -16.82 34.38
CA ILE A 306 13.04 -16.64 34.84
C ILE A 306 13.51 -15.18 34.71
N SER A 307 13.02 -14.44 33.71
CA SER A 307 13.28 -12.99 33.59
C SER A 307 12.46 -12.13 34.55
N LEU A 308 11.39 -12.67 35.14
CA LEU A 308 10.55 -12.02 36.15
C LEU A 308 10.97 -12.38 37.59
N ASP A 309 11.79 -13.43 37.77
CA ASP A 309 12.53 -13.68 39.01
C ASP A 309 13.46 -12.49 39.29
N SER A 310 12.93 -11.59 40.11
CA SER A 310 13.39 -10.22 40.18
C SER A 310 14.49 -10.11 41.22
N TRP A 311 15.74 -10.11 40.78
CA TRP A 311 16.88 -9.83 41.67
C TRP A 311 16.61 -8.59 42.54
N PRO A 312 16.96 -8.61 43.85
CA PRO A 312 16.66 -7.55 44.80
C PRO A 312 17.02 -6.16 44.25
N PRO A 313 16.15 -5.13 44.40
CA PRO A 313 16.49 -3.78 43.95
C PRO A 313 17.82 -3.24 44.51
N PRO A 314 18.15 -3.40 45.82
CA PRO A 314 19.45 -2.96 46.34
C PRO A 314 20.65 -3.65 45.67
N LEU A 315 20.51 -4.92 45.27
CA LEU A 315 21.55 -5.65 44.53
C LEU A 315 21.70 -5.11 43.10
N LYS A 316 20.61 -4.78 42.42
CA LYS A 316 20.65 -4.16 41.07
C LYS A 316 21.34 -2.80 41.12
N ASP A 317 21.00 -1.99 42.12
CA ASP A 317 21.59 -0.67 42.31
C ASP A 317 23.07 -0.77 42.72
N TRP A 318 23.44 -1.73 43.57
CA TRP A 318 24.84 -2.03 43.90
C TRP A 318 25.67 -2.46 42.68
N VAL A 319 25.15 -3.39 41.87
CA VAL A 319 25.79 -3.81 40.61
C VAL A 319 25.97 -2.63 39.66
N ALA A 320 24.95 -1.76 39.52
CA ALA A 320 25.03 -0.56 38.70
C ALA A 320 26.08 0.44 39.21
N ARG A 321 26.17 0.65 40.53
CA ARG A 321 27.22 1.49 41.16
C ARG A 321 28.62 0.92 40.91
N CYS A 322 28.81 -0.38 41.11
CA CYS A 322 30.10 -1.04 40.89
C CYS A 322 30.52 -0.93 39.42
N LEU A 323 29.64 -1.29 38.47
CA LEU A 323 29.91 -1.17 37.03
C LEU A 323 30.19 0.27 36.59
N GLY A 324 29.45 1.25 37.13
CA GLY A 324 29.66 2.68 36.88
C GLY A 324 30.95 3.25 37.48
N GLN A 325 31.59 2.52 38.39
CA GLN A 325 32.90 2.85 38.96
C GLN A 325 34.07 2.10 38.30
N MET A 326 33.82 1.15 37.39
CA MET A 326 34.91 0.43 36.70
C MET A 326 35.60 1.30 35.65
N THR A 327 36.91 1.07 35.48
CA THR A 327 37.73 1.60 34.39
C THR A 327 38.31 0.46 33.58
N ASP A 328 38.65 0.67 32.31
CA ASP A 328 39.10 -0.42 31.43
C ASP A 328 40.42 -1.08 31.89
N SER A 329 41.15 -0.47 32.83
CA SER A 329 42.33 -1.03 33.50
C SER A 329 42.06 -1.94 34.71
N ASN A 330 40.85 -1.97 35.27
CA ASN A 330 40.48 -2.81 36.43
C ASN A 330 39.22 -3.66 36.22
N ARG A 331 38.66 -3.62 35.00
CA ARG A 331 37.37 -4.20 34.63
C ARG A 331 37.27 -5.70 34.89
N ASP A 332 38.25 -6.49 34.46
CA ASP A 332 38.16 -7.96 34.51
C ASP A 332 38.29 -8.49 35.95
N GLU A 333 39.22 -7.92 36.74
CA GLU A 333 39.33 -8.23 38.18
C GLU A 333 38.06 -7.84 38.94
N ALA A 334 37.55 -6.62 38.74
CA ALA A 334 36.36 -6.13 39.42
C ALA A 334 35.10 -6.90 39.02
N GLN A 335 34.99 -7.36 37.76
CA GLN A 335 33.89 -8.25 37.33
C GLN A 335 34.02 -9.68 37.91
N ALA A 336 35.23 -10.19 38.11
CA ALA A 336 35.44 -11.48 38.76
C ALA A 336 35.03 -11.44 40.24
N GLU A 337 35.44 -10.41 41.00
CA GLU A 337 35.00 -10.21 42.38
C GLU A 337 33.48 -10.00 42.48
N LEU A 338 32.90 -9.15 41.63
CA LEU A 338 31.45 -8.90 41.58
C LEU A 338 30.65 -10.19 41.39
N ARG A 339 31.06 -11.04 40.43
CA ARG A 339 30.41 -12.35 40.18
C ARG A 339 30.54 -13.29 41.38
N LYS A 340 31.70 -13.30 42.04
CA LYS A 340 31.93 -14.15 43.22
C LYS A 340 31.01 -13.76 44.38
N VAL A 341 30.94 -12.48 44.75
CA VAL A 341 30.10 -12.01 45.86
C VAL A 341 28.62 -12.34 45.63
N ILE A 342 28.13 -12.21 44.39
CA ILE A 342 26.75 -12.58 44.03
C ILE A 342 26.53 -14.10 44.11
N SER A 343 27.50 -14.91 43.66
CA SER A 343 27.46 -16.38 43.77
C SER A 343 27.45 -16.85 45.22
N ASP A 344 28.28 -16.25 46.09
CA ASP A 344 28.37 -16.59 47.50
C ASP A 344 27.05 -16.21 48.23
N ALA A 345 26.46 -15.04 47.94
CA ALA A 345 25.16 -14.62 48.47
C ALA A 345 23.97 -15.46 47.94
N TYR A 346 24.05 -15.96 46.71
CA TYR A 346 23.04 -16.86 46.12
C TYR A 346 23.10 -18.26 46.74
N THR A 347 24.30 -18.85 46.86
CA THR A 347 24.49 -20.20 47.43
C THR A 347 24.16 -20.26 48.93
N THR A 348 24.48 -19.21 49.69
CA THR A 348 24.06 -19.07 51.10
C THR A 348 22.58 -18.72 51.27
N LYS A 349 21.85 -18.44 50.18
CA LYS A 349 20.45 -17.95 50.15
C LYS A 349 20.23 -16.61 50.87
N THR A 350 21.30 -15.84 51.12
CA THR A 350 21.24 -14.51 51.78
C THR A 350 20.93 -13.35 50.82
N LEU A 351 20.79 -13.62 49.52
CA LEU A 351 20.55 -12.64 48.46
C LEU A 351 19.54 -11.52 48.82
N TRP A 352 18.44 -11.85 49.51
CA TRP A 352 17.38 -10.92 49.91
C TRP A 352 17.55 -10.28 51.29
N THR A 353 18.51 -10.75 52.10
CA THR A 353 18.77 -10.30 53.48
C THR A 353 20.13 -9.62 53.66
N THR A 354 21.03 -9.69 52.68
CA THR A 354 22.27 -8.92 52.61
C THR A 354 21.99 -7.43 52.41
N ASP A 355 22.64 -6.57 53.19
CA ASP A 355 22.69 -5.13 52.97
C ASP A 355 23.66 -4.78 51.82
N TRP A 356 23.12 -4.71 50.61
CA TRP A 356 23.86 -4.36 49.40
C TRP A 356 24.30 -2.89 49.30
N ASP A 357 23.85 -2.00 50.19
CA ASP A 357 24.38 -0.63 50.26
C ASP A 357 25.67 -0.57 51.10
N GLY A 358 25.84 -1.47 52.07
CA GLY A 358 27.06 -1.62 52.86
C GLY A 358 28.20 -2.41 52.20
N VAL A 359 27.91 -3.27 51.21
CA VAL A 359 28.95 -4.09 50.55
C VAL A 359 29.87 -3.24 49.67
N GLN A 360 31.18 -3.37 49.86
CA GLN A 360 32.20 -2.77 48.99
C GLN A 360 33.13 -3.85 48.40
N LEU A 361 33.52 -3.70 47.14
CA LEU A 361 34.67 -4.41 46.56
C LEU A 361 35.93 -3.93 47.28
N GLN A 362 36.94 -4.78 47.46
CA GLN A 362 38.02 -4.51 48.43
C GLN A 362 39.06 -3.45 47.99
N ARG A 363 38.80 -2.70 46.92
CA ARG A 363 39.68 -1.65 46.36
C ARG A 363 38.84 -0.44 45.90
N PRO A 364 39.11 0.80 46.37
CA PRO A 364 38.20 1.94 46.21
C PRO A 364 38.39 2.76 44.92
N MET A 365 37.34 3.48 44.49
CA MET A 365 37.32 4.37 43.32
C MET A 365 36.87 5.81 43.66
N PRO A 366 37.34 6.87 42.95
CA PRO A 366 37.13 8.28 43.31
C PRO A 366 35.86 8.94 42.72
N THR A 367 35.49 10.14 43.23
CA THR A 367 34.23 10.86 42.93
C THR A 367 34.44 12.30 42.39
N SER A 368 33.39 12.95 41.87
CA SER A 368 33.42 14.33 41.33
C SER A 368 32.12 15.14 41.56
N SER A 369 32.14 16.45 41.26
CA SER A 369 31.08 17.42 41.59
C SER A 369 30.63 18.31 40.41
N SER A 370 29.58 19.13 40.58
CA SER A 370 28.76 19.71 39.49
C SER A 370 28.47 21.23 39.62
N LEU A 371 28.05 21.91 38.53
CA LEU A 371 27.54 23.30 38.55
C LEU A 371 26.60 23.69 37.37
N LYS A 372 26.07 24.93 37.35
CA LYS A 372 24.80 25.35 36.68
C LYS A 372 24.90 26.40 35.54
N ARG A 373 23.75 26.66 34.88
CA ARG A 373 23.45 27.54 33.70
C ARG A 373 22.76 28.86 34.10
N LYS A 374 22.75 29.91 33.25
CA LYS A 374 21.83 31.08 33.32
C LYS A 374 21.41 31.65 31.94
N LEU A 375 20.42 32.55 31.90
CA LEU A 375 19.68 33.10 30.73
C LEU A 375 20.03 34.58 30.42
N ASN A 376 19.56 35.16 29.29
CA ASN A 376 18.51 36.22 29.31
C ASN A 376 17.80 36.47 27.95
N GLU A 377 16.73 37.29 27.93
CA GLU A 377 15.79 37.58 26.81
C GLU A 377 15.95 38.99 26.16
N GLY A 378 15.17 39.27 25.09
CA GLY A 378 14.96 40.62 24.53
C GLY A 378 13.81 40.72 23.47
N THR A 379 12.79 41.54 23.77
CA THR A 379 11.53 41.81 23.01
C THR A 379 11.68 42.96 21.94
N PHE A 380 10.71 43.51 21.17
CA PHE A 380 9.27 43.83 21.36
C PHE A 380 8.54 44.28 20.03
N SER A 381 7.20 44.11 19.91
CA SER A 381 6.17 45.03 19.30
C SER A 381 6.20 45.49 17.80
N ASN A 382 5.08 45.85 17.11
CA ASN A 382 3.62 45.56 17.22
C ASN A 382 2.75 46.11 16.04
N ASN A 383 1.43 45.79 16.04
CA ASN A 383 0.25 46.57 15.56
C ASN A 383 -0.26 46.62 14.07
N LYS A 384 -1.39 45.91 13.82
CA LYS A 384 -2.79 46.38 13.51
C LYS A 384 -3.31 46.78 12.10
N LYS A 385 -4.36 46.02 11.66
CA LYS A 385 -5.77 46.42 11.28
C LYS A 385 -6.05 47.23 9.97
N SER A 386 -7.24 47.20 9.33
CA SER A 386 -8.50 46.39 9.46
C SER A 386 -9.56 46.67 8.35
N LYS A 387 -10.65 45.84 8.33
CA LYS A 387 -11.99 45.98 7.65
C LYS A 387 -12.06 45.53 6.18
N LYS A 388 -13.03 44.74 5.67
CA LYS A 388 -14.36 44.16 6.08
C LYS A 388 -15.64 44.92 5.63
N SER A 389 -16.27 44.44 4.54
CA SER A 389 -17.72 44.57 4.20
C SER A 389 -18.04 43.91 2.82
N GLN A 390 -19.18 43.26 2.53
CA GLN A 390 -20.17 42.53 3.35
C GLN A 390 -21.03 41.55 2.47
N MET A 391 -22.28 41.21 2.86
CA MET A 391 -23.20 40.19 2.28
C MET A 391 -24.31 40.86 1.38
N ASN A 392 -25.32 40.20 0.75
CA ASN A 392 -26.01 38.92 1.03
C ASN A 392 -26.99 38.45 -0.10
N LYS A 393 -27.39 37.15 -0.10
CA LYS A 393 -28.61 36.53 -0.72
C LYS A 393 -28.78 36.55 -2.28
N SER A 394 -29.57 35.68 -2.94
CA SER A 394 -30.09 34.32 -2.66
C SER A 394 -30.82 33.74 -3.91
N GLY A 395 -30.78 32.43 -4.17
CA GLY A 395 -31.61 31.76 -5.21
C GLY A 395 -31.34 30.26 -5.34
N SER A 396 -32.31 29.48 -5.83
CA SER A 396 -32.22 28.01 -6.00
C SER A 396 -32.52 27.60 -7.44
N HIS A 397 -31.75 26.65 -8.00
CA HIS A 397 -32.23 25.54 -8.86
C HIS A 397 -31.08 24.60 -9.26
N ASN A 398 -31.44 23.43 -9.81
CA ASN A 398 -30.56 22.30 -10.14
C ASN A 398 -29.30 22.68 -10.95
N GLY A 399 -28.15 22.16 -10.52
CA GLY A 399 -26.87 22.19 -11.22
C GLY A 399 -25.88 21.22 -10.57
N LEU A 400 -24.68 21.12 -11.15
CA LEU A 400 -23.53 20.49 -10.47
C LEU A 400 -23.27 21.18 -9.12
N ASP A 401 -22.71 20.45 -8.15
CA ASP A 401 -22.35 21.04 -6.85
C ASP A 401 -21.47 22.28 -7.07
N LEU A 402 -21.74 23.34 -6.30
CA LEU A 402 -20.90 24.53 -6.28
C LEU A 402 -19.46 24.16 -5.90
N SER A 403 -19.27 23.11 -5.08
CA SER A 403 -17.97 22.51 -4.80
C SER A 403 -17.28 21.97 -6.06
N ASP A 404 -17.98 21.19 -6.90
CA ASP A 404 -17.42 20.61 -8.14
C ASP A 404 -17.00 21.69 -9.13
N ARG A 405 -17.83 22.73 -9.32
CA ARG A 405 -17.50 23.81 -10.27
C ARG A 405 -16.35 24.69 -9.76
N ILE A 406 -16.30 24.98 -8.45
CA ILE A 406 -15.16 25.65 -7.84
C ILE A 406 -13.88 24.79 -7.90
N ALA A 407 -13.99 23.46 -7.83
CA ALA A 407 -12.87 22.55 -8.03
C ALA A 407 -12.37 22.58 -9.48
N LEU A 408 -13.27 22.62 -10.47
CA LEU A 408 -12.94 22.74 -11.90
C LEU A 408 -12.30 24.09 -12.26
N ASP A 409 -12.78 25.22 -11.72
CA ASP A 409 -12.14 26.52 -11.94
C ASP A 409 -10.73 26.55 -11.29
N ARG A 410 -10.58 26.02 -10.08
CA ARG A 410 -9.25 25.80 -9.44
C ARG A 410 -8.36 24.82 -10.20
N ARG A 411 -8.93 23.94 -11.03
CA ARG A 411 -8.19 23.04 -11.91
C ARG A 411 -7.61 23.82 -13.09
N ALA A 412 -8.44 24.63 -13.77
CA ALA A 412 -8.02 25.47 -14.89
C ALA A 412 -7.04 26.60 -14.51
N GLU A 413 -7.14 27.17 -13.30
CA GLU A 413 -6.19 28.22 -12.86
C GLU A 413 -4.79 27.68 -12.54
N ARG A 414 -4.70 26.51 -11.88
CA ARG A 414 -3.42 25.84 -11.64
C ARG A 414 -2.76 25.43 -12.97
N PHE A 415 -3.55 25.00 -13.97
CA PHE A 415 -3.03 24.60 -15.28
C PHE A 415 -2.38 25.76 -16.04
N LYS A 416 -3.01 26.96 -16.03
CA LYS A 416 -2.40 28.17 -16.61
C LYS A 416 -1.06 28.49 -15.94
N ARG A 417 -1.00 28.47 -14.61
CA ARG A 417 0.22 28.76 -13.84
C ARG A 417 1.36 27.79 -14.16
N GLU A 418 1.09 26.48 -14.15
CA GLU A 418 2.07 25.45 -14.55
C GLU A 418 2.53 25.64 -16.00
N HIS A 419 1.61 25.85 -16.93
CA HIS A 419 1.95 26.03 -18.35
C HIS A 419 2.74 27.32 -18.62
N GLU A 420 2.46 28.40 -17.89
CA GLU A 420 3.25 29.64 -17.91
C GLU A 420 4.65 29.42 -17.32
N ILE A 421 4.78 28.63 -16.24
CA ILE A 421 6.08 28.25 -15.66
C ILE A 421 6.88 27.39 -16.64
N GLU A 422 6.26 26.46 -17.37
CA GLU A 422 6.96 25.61 -18.35
C GLU A 422 7.30 26.37 -19.65
N GLN A 423 6.45 27.31 -20.09
CA GLN A 423 6.84 28.29 -21.12
C GLN A 423 7.99 29.19 -20.65
N GLN A 424 8.06 29.55 -19.37
CA GLN A 424 9.19 30.30 -18.82
C GLN A 424 10.45 29.44 -18.69
N LYS A 425 10.36 28.15 -18.35
CA LYS A 425 11.51 27.21 -18.34
C LYS A 425 12.07 27.03 -19.75
N SER A 426 11.23 26.74 -20.74
CA SER A 426 11.65 26.58 -22.14
C SER A 426 12.23 27.87 -22.74
N ARG A 427 11.67 29.05 -22.39
CA ARG A 427 12.26 30.35 -22.76
C ARG A 427 13.59 30.65 -22.05
N ARG A 428 13.75 30.27 -20.78
CA ARG A 428 15.02 30.46 -20.02
C ARG A 428 16.13 29.49 -20.43
N ALA A 429 15.79 28.35 -21.04
CA ALA A 429 16.75 27.47 -21.70
C ALA A 429 17.20 27.98 -23.09
N GLY A 430 16.56 29.03 -23.62
CA GLY A 430 16.83 29.60 -24.95
C GLY A 430 18.06 30.54 -25.00
N GLY A 431 19.25 30.03 -24.69
CA GLY A 431 20.50 30.80 -24.70
C GLY A 431 21.65 30.07 -25.41
N GLN A 432 21.87 30.39 -26.69
CA GLN A 432 22.95 29.86 -27.54
C GLN A 432 23.02 28.32 -27.71
N ALA A 433 22.20 27.80 -28.61
CA ALA A 433 22.53 26.59 -29.39
C ALA A 433 22.31 26.90 -30.88
N SER A 434 23.36 27.39 -31.56
CA SER A 434 23.29 27.69 -33.00
C SER A 434 23.33 26.42 -33.83
N LEU A 435 22.68 26.44 -35.00
CA LEU A 435 22.76 25.39 -36.00
C LEU A 435 24.23 25.12 -36.40
N LYS A 436 24.75 23.95 -36.03
CA LYS A 436 25.90 23.32 -36.67
C LYS A 436 25.65 21.82 -36.80
N ALA A 437 25.44 21.36 -38.02
CA ALA A 437 25.55 19.95 -38.35
C ALA A 437 27.04 19.56 -38.42
N ASN A 438 27.40 18.43 -37.81
CA ASN A 438 28.66 17.74 -38.10
C ASN A 438 28.33 16.53 -38.97
N HIS A 439 28.49 16.69 -40.29
CA HIS A 439 28.62 15.54 -41.18
C HIS A 439 29.99 14.90 -40.98
N HIS A 440 30.03 13.68 -40.44
CA HIS A 440 31.01 12.60 -40.65
C HIS A 440 30.53 11.48 -39.71
N THR A 441 30.06 10.31 -40.16
CA THR A 441 30.28 9.64 -41.45
C THR A 441 29.00 9.50 -42.29
N SER A 442 29.02 9.97 -43.53
CA SER A 442 27.95 9.73 -44.52
C SER A 442 28.54 9.33 -45.87
N HIS A 443 28.74 8.03 -46.07
CA HIS A 443 28.88 7.39 -47.37
C HIS A 443 28.08 6.07 -47.30
N LEU A 444 27.16 5.74 -48.21
CA LEU A 444 26.83 6.40 -49.48
C LEU A 444 25.35 6.84 -49.57
N LEU A 445 25.16 8.11 -49.96
CA LEU A 445 23.99 8.58 -50.70
C LEU A 445 24.16 8.12 -52.18
N ASN A 446 23.20 8.20 -53.11
CA ASN A 446 22.00 9.05 -53.18
C ASN A 446 21.02 8.46 -54.22
N GLY A 447 19.72 8.81 -54.16
CA GLY A 447 18.74 8.40 -55.17
C GLY A 447 17.39 9.09 -54.99
N SER A 448 17.02 10.02 -55.88
CA SER A 448 15.88 10.92 -55.67
C SER A 448 14.58 10.44 -56.34
N MET A 449 13.46 10.72 -55.65
CA MET A 449 12.09 10.89 -56.16
C MET A 449 11.66 10.15 -57.45
N TYR A 450 10.87 9.09 -57.29
CA TYR A 450 9.64 8.91 -58.07
C TYR A 450 8.56 8.21 -57.25
N SER A 451 7.30 8.62 -57.44
CA SER A 451 6.14 7.89 -56.92
C SER A 451 5.86 6.67 -57.80
N ARG A 452 5.65 5.47 -57.21
CA ARG A 452 4.59 4.52 -57.63
C ARG A 452 4.47 3.27 -56.73
N SER A 453 3.22 2.92 -56.51
CA SER A 453 2.62 1.61 -56.17
C SER A 453 3.48 0.32 -56.14
N ALA A 454 3.26 -0.42 -55.03
CA ALA A 454 2.97 -1.85 -54.95
C ALA A 454 4.02 -2.92 -55.32
N SER A 455 4.57 -3.57 -54.26
CA SER A 455 4.94 -4.99 -54.21
C SER A 455 6.15 -5.44 -55.09
N PRO A 456 6.60 -6.71 -55.02
CA PRO A 456 7.20 -7.33 -53.84
C PRO A 456 8.64 -7.81 -54.13
N TYR A 457 9.63 -7.39 -53.32
CA TYR A 457 10.98 -7.96 -53.38
C TYR A 457 11.58 -8.14 -51.98
N VAL A 458 12.26 -9.27 -51.79
CA VAL A 458 13.04 -9.63 -50.59
C VAL A 458 14.47 -9.13 -50.78
N ASN A 459 15.10 -8.65 -49.71
CA ASN A 459 16.50 -8.25 -49.71
C ASN A 459 17.40 -9.49 -49.54
N PRO A 460 18.44 -9.72 -50.35
CA PRO A 460 19.25 -10.96 -50.26
C PRO A 460 20.12 -11.10 -49.00
N ASP A 461 20.30 -10.02 -48.23
CA ASP A 461 21.28 -9.92 -47.14
C ASP A 461 20.65 -9.78 -45.72
N ASP A 462 19.33 -9.98 -45.58
CA ASP A 462 18.74 -10.20 -44.24
C ASP A 462 19.10 -11.62 -43.74
N PRO A 463 19.40 -11.81 -42.43
CA PRO A 463 19.68 -13.14 -41.90
C PRO A 463 18.45 -14.05 -42.11
N GLU A 464 18.68 -15.21 -42.73
CA GLU A 464 17.65 -16.08 -43.26
C GLU A 464 16.64 -16.47 -42.16
N ALA A 465 15.40 -15.98 -42.29
CA ALA A 465 14.38 -16.11 -41.25
C ALA A 465 13.96 -17.58 -41.09
N ASP A 466 13.90 -18.05 -39.83
CA ASP A 466 13.54 -19.44 -39.50
C ASP A 466 12.24 -19.85 -40.22
N PRO A 467 12.28 -20.86 -41.11
CA PRO A 467 11.13 -21.25 -41.92
C PRO A 467 9.95 -21.80 -41.10
N ASN A 468 10.14 -22.12 -39.81
CA ASN A 468 9.06 -22.50 -38.90
C ASN A 468 8.34 -21.31 -38.26
N VAL A 469 8.78 -20.06 -38.48
CA VAL A 469 8.14 -18.85 -37.93
C VAL A 469 7.27 -18.18 -38.99
N PRO A 470 5.92 -18.19 -38.85
CA PRO A 470 5.04 -17.46 -39.78
C PRO A 470 5.37 -15.97 -39.80
N ASN A 471 5.54 -15.39 -40.99
CA ASN A 471 5.77 -13.95 -41.14
C ASN A 471 4.45 -13.19 -40.88
N TRP A 472 4.24 -12.83 -39.61
CA TRP A 472 3.04 -12.13 -39.14
C TRP A 472 2.92 -10.69 -39.67
N ASP A 473 4.02 -10.04 -40.06
CA ASP A 473 4.00 -8.66 -40.56
C ASP A 473 3.22 -8.52 -41.87
N ARG A 474 3.19 -9.59 -42.69
CA ARG A 474 2.35 -9.71 -43.89
C ARG A 474 0.84 -9.56 -43.62
N PHE A 475 0.40 -9.72 -42.36
CA PHE A 475 -0.99 -9.58 -41.92
C PHE A 475 -1.24 -8.29 -41.11
N THR A 476 -0.27 -7.36 -41.04
CA THR A 476 -0.47 -6.07 -40.38
C THR A 476 -1.40 -5.18 -41.21
N ILE A 477 -2.62 -4.97 -40.72
CA ILE A 477 -3.60 -4.07 -41.33
C ILE A 477 -3.05 -2.64 -41.30
N VAL A 478 -2.94 -2.00 -42.46
CA VAL A 478 -2.61 -0.58 -42.62
C VAL A 478 -3.86 0.17 -43.08
N GLY A 479 -4.21 1.26 -42.40
CA GLY A 479 -5.40 2.04 -42.70
C GLY A 479 -5.28 2.88 -43.98
N THR A 480 -6.41 3.13 -44.66
CA THR A 480 -6.47 3.94 -45.88
C THR A 480 -7.30 5.23 -45.72
N SER A 481 -8.03 5.40 -44.62
CA SER A 481 -8.91 6.56 -44.37
C SER A 481 -8.14 7.88 -44.35
N GLN A 482 -8.63 8.88 -45.09
CA GLN A 482 -8.09 10.25 -45.11
C GLN A 482 -8.87 11.22 -44.20
N GLU A 483 -9.85 10.72 -43.43
CA GLU A 483 -10.63 11.56 -42.52
C GLU A 483 -9.77 11.98 -41.32
N ILE A 484 -9.69 13.28 -41.02
CA ILE A 484 -8.93 13.76 -39.85
C ILE A 484 -9.66 13.38 -38.55
N PHE A 485 -10.99 13.44 -38.56
CA PHE A 485 -11.87 13.11 -37.45
C PHE A 485 -12.87 12.05 -37.86
N LYS A 486 -13.12 11.11 -36.94
CA LYS A 486 -14.10 10.04 -37.08
C LYS A 486 -14.55 9.59 -35.69
N ASP A 487 -15.74 9.04 -35.56
CA ASP A 487 -16.20 8.55 -34.26
C ASP A 487 -15.46 7.28 -33.80
N TYR A 488 -15.51 7.02 -32.49
CA TYR A 488 -14.94 5.83 -31.88
C TYR A 488 -15.81 4.60 -32.17
N LEU A 489 -15.23 3.61 -32.85
CA LEU A 489 -15.94 2.40 -33.26
C LEU A 489 -15.91 1.35 -32.14
N ARG A 490 -17.01 0.63 -31.94
CA ARG A 490 -17.00 -0.62 -31.15
C ARG A 490 -16.75 -1.77 -32.12
N LEU A 491 -15.54 -2.34 -32.08
CA LEU A 491 -15.14 -3.42 -32.97
C LEU A 491 -15.82 -4.74 -32.55
N THR A 492 -16.93 -5.05 -33.21
CA THR A 492 -17.66 -6.33 -33.10
C THR A 492 -17.42 -7.26 -34.29
N SER A 493 -16.52 -6.87 -35.19
CA SER A 493 -16.14 -7.57 -36.42
C SER A 493 -14.72 -7.14 -36.84
N GLU A 494 -14.16 -7.82 -37.84
CA GLU A 494 -12.79 -7.55 -38.33
C GLU A 494 -12.65 -6.10 -38.84
N PRO A 495 -11.62 -5.35 -38.40
CA PRO A 495 -11.53 -3.90 -38.64
C PRO A 495 -11.09 -3.59 -40.09
N LYS A 496 -11.98 -2.98 -40.87
CA LYS A 496 -11.73 -2.69 -42.29
C LYS A 496 -10.65 -1.61 -42.52
N PRO A 497 -9.73 -1.78 -43.49
CA PRO A 497 -8.73 -0.76 -43.84
C PRO A 497 -9.32 0.62 -44.15
N GLU A 498 -10.46 0.70 -44.84
CA GLU A 498 -11.12 1.98 -45.17
C GLU A 498 -11.53 2.79 -43.92
N GLN A 499 -11.73 2.13 -42.78
CA GLN A 499 -12.19 2.74 -41.53
C GLN A 499 -11.04 3.18 -40.62
N ILE A 500 -9.79 2.92 -40.98
CA ILE A 500 -8.59 3.16 -40.16
C ILE A 500 -7.74 4.26 -40.83
N ARG A 501 -7.19 5.20 -40.04
CA ARG A 501 -6.31 6.26 -40.57
C ARG A 501 -4.84 5.81 -40.61
N PRO A 502 -4.11 6.00 -41.74
CA PRO A 502 -2.67 5.71 -41.80
C PRO A 502 -1.87 6.72 -40.97
N TYR A 503 -0.64 6.34 -40.61
CA TYR A 503 0.24 7.09 -39.70
C TYR A 503 0.37 8.62 -39.99
N PRO A 504 0.51 9.11 -41.23
CA PRO A 504 0.58 10.55 -41.49
C PRO A 504 -0.72 11.30 -41.12
N VAL A 505 -1.88 10.66 -41.32
CA VAL A 505 -3.18 11.25 -40.95
C VAL A 505 -3.34 11.25 -39.42
N LEU A 506 -2.89 10.21 -38.72
CA LEU A 506 -2.86 10.17 -37.24
C LEU A 506 -2.05 11.36 -36.66
N GLN A 507 -0.90 11.68 -37.27
CA GLN A 507 -0.07 12.83 -36.86
C GLN A 507 -0.78 14.18 -37.09
N GLN A 508 -1.51 14.32 -38.20
CA GLN A 508 -2.35 15.49 -38.47
C GLN A 508 -3.51 15.59 -37.47
N THR A 509 -4.21 14.49 -37.19
CA THR A 509 -5.28 14.41 -36.18
C THR A 509 -4.79 14.89 -34.81
N LEU A 510 -3.64 14.43 -34.31
CA LEU A 510 -3.12 14.89 -33.02
C LEU A 510 -2.82 16.39 -33.02
N THR A 511 -2.23 16.90 -34.11
CA THR A 511 -1.88 18.32 -34.25
C THR A 511 -3.11 19.22 -34.23
N GLU A 512 -4.15 18.82 -34.95
CA GLU A 512 -5.43 19.52 -35.03
C GLU A 512 -6.26 19.37 -33.72
N LEU A 513 -6.23 18.22 -33.04
CA LEU A 513 -6.83 18.08 -31.69
C LEU A 513 -6.17 19.02 -30.68
N LYS A 514 -4.84 19.16 -30.72
CA LYS A 514 -4.09 20.15 -29.92
C LYS A 514 -4.41 21.60 -30.32
N ARG A 515 -4.94 21.87 -31.51
CA ARG A 515 -5.50 23.20 -31.88
C ARG A 515 -6.87 23.38 -31.22
N ARG A 516 -7.80 22.46 -31.43
CA ARG A 516 -9.18 22.54 -30.89
C ARG A 516 -9.25 22.56 -29.36
N TRP A 517 -8.31 21.92 -28.66
CA TRP A 517 -8.19 22.05 -27.20
C TRP A 517 -7.93 23.49 -26.75
N ARG A 518 -6.98 24.18 -27.40
CA ARG A 518 -6.63 25.58 -27.10
C ARG A 518 -7.79 26.54 -27.43
N GLU A 519 -8.65 26.16 -28.37
CA GLU A 519 -9.89 26.85 -28.73
C GLU A 519 -11.09 26.49 -27.83
N LYS A 520 -10.86 25.69 -26.76
CA LYS A 520 -11.87 25.25 -25.78
C LYS A 520 -13.04 24.47 -26.40
N ALA A 521 -12.75 23.61 -27.37
CA ALA A 521 -13.72 22.64 -27.88
C ALA A 521 -14.21 21.69 -26.76
N ASN A 522 -15.43 21.17 -26.92
CA ASN A 522 -16.09 20.34 -25.91
C ASN A 522 -15.28 19.07 -25.57
N TYR A 523 -15.00 18.84 -24.28
CA TYR A 523 -14.24 17.69 -23.78
C TYR A 523 -14.77 16.35 -24.25
N ASN A 524 -16.09 16.13 -24.23
CA ASN A 524 -16.68 14.84 -24.60
C ASN A 524 -16.38 14.49 -26.07
N TRP A 525 -16.35 15.50 -26.94
CA TRP A 525 -15.97 15.34 -28.34
C TRP A 525 -14.45 15.10 -28.49
N ILE A 526 -13.61 15.87 -27.79
CA ILE A 526 -12.15 15.67 -27.77
C ILE A 526 -11.78 14.25 -27.29
N CYS A 527 -12.39 13.80 -26.19
CA CYS A 527 -12.24 12.46 -25.63
C CYS A 527 -12.66 11.36 -26.63
N SER A 528 -13.81 11.52 -27.32
CA SER A 528 -14.22 10.62 -28.40
C SER A 528 -13.17 10.54 -29.52
N GLN A 529 -12.64 11.69 -29.96
CA GLN A 529 -11.61 11.73 -31.00
C GLN A 529 -10.26 11.14 -30.55
N PHE A 530 -9.87 11.29 -29.28
CA PHE A 530 -8.68 10.62 -28.73
C PHE A 530 -8.87 9.12 -28.52
N LYS A 531 -10.08 8.64 -28.20
CA LYS A 531 -10.40 7.19 -28.21
C LYS A 531 -10.26 6.61 -29.61
N SER A 532 -10.86 7.28 -30.58
CA SER A 532 -10.74 7.00 -32.02
C SER A 532 -9.27 6.98 -32.50
N LEU A 533 -8.44 7.93 -32.03
CA LEU A 533 -7.01 8.00 -32.36
C LEU A 533 -6.19 6.86 -31.71
N ARG A 534 -6.43 6.54 -30.43
CA ARG A 534 -5.79 5.41 -29.73
C ARG A 534 -6.17 4.05 -30.35
N GLN A 535 -7.41 3.91 -30.78
CA GLN A 535 -7.91 2.72 -31.47
C GLN A 535 -7.12 2.44 -32.76
N ASP A 536 -6.93 3.45 -33.62
CA ASP A 536 -6.19 3.28 -34.87
C ASP A 536 -4.72 2.89 -34.67
N LEU A 537 -4.08 3.42 -33.62
CA LEU A 537 -2.72 3.03 -33.23
C LEU A 537 -2.68 1.58 -32.72
N THR A 538 -3.72 1.15 -32.01
CA THR A 538 -3.83 -0.22 -31.46
C THR A 538 -4.05 -1.25 -32.56
N VAL A 539 -4.98 -1.00 -33.48
CA VAL A 539 -5.30 -1.92 -34.60
C VAL A 539 -4.11 -2.09 -35.54
N GLN A 540 -3.42 -0.99 -35.89
CA GLN A 540 -2.22 -1.01 -36.74
C GLN A 540 -0.95 -1.42 -35.97
N ARG A 541 -1.07 -1.82 -34.70
CA ARG A 541 0.03 -2.25 -33.81
C ARG A 541 1.16 -1.22 -33.62
N ILE A 542 0.91 0.07 -33.89
CA ILE A 542 1.90 1.15 -33.88
C ILE A 542 2.28 1.50 -32.43
N LYS A 543 3.51 1.13 -32.02
CA LYS A 543 4.07 1.39 -30.69
C LYS A 543 5.40 2.14 -30.80
N ASN A 544 5.34 3.46 -30.74
CA ASN A 544 6.51 4.35 -30.80
C ASN A 544 6.29 5.64 -29.98
N ASP A 545 7.26 6.55 -30.01
CA ASP A 545 7.25 7.86 -29.33
C ASP A 545 6.00 8.69 -29.62
N PHE A 546 5.43 8.58 -30.83
CA PHE A 546 4.16 9.23 -31.19
C PHE A 546 2.98 8.59 -30.45
N THR A 547 2.91 7.26 -30.38
CA THR A 547 1.91 6.54 -29.58
C THR A 547 2.00 6.95 -28.11
N VAL A 548 3.20 6.96 -27.51
CA VAL A 548 3.42 7.46 -26.14
C VAL A 548 2.90 8.89 -25.99
N SER A 549 3.29 9.79 -26.91
CA SER A 549 2.85 11.19 -26.90
C SER A 549 1.32 11.36 -26.97
N VAL A 550 0.62 10.55 -27.77
CA VAL A 550 -0.86 10.56 -27.85
C VAL A 550 -1.48 10.19 -26.49
N TYR A 551 -1.00 9.11 -25.88
CA TYR A 551 -1.51 8.62 -24.60
C TYR A 551 -1.18 9.58 -23.44
N GLU A 552 0.03 10.12 -23.38
CA GLU A 552 0.39 11.12 -22.37
C GLU A 552 -0.48 12.38 -22.46
N ILE A 553 -0.71 12.90 -23.68
CA ILE A 553 -1.51 14.11 -23.91
C ILE A 553 -2.97 13.86 -23.51
N HIS A 554 -3.54 12.72 -23.90
CA HIS A 554 -4.92 12.41 -23.52
C HIS A 554 -5.07 12.22 -22.00
N ALA A 555 -4.11 11.56 -21.34
CA ALA A 555 -4.10 11.41 -19.89
C ALA A 555 -4.06 12.77 -19.15
N ARG A 556 -3.23 13.72 -19.63
CA ARG A 556 -3.18 15.08 -19.08
C ARG A 556 -4.50 15.84 -19.30
N MET A 557 -5.12 15.74 -20.47
CA MET A 557 -6.45 16.35 -20.74
C MET A 557 -7.57 15.76 -19.88
N ALA A 558 -7.54 14.44 -19.63
CA ALA A 558 -8.47 13.76 -18.74
C ALA A 558 -8.30 14.23 -17.28
N LEU A 559 -7.06 14.38 -16.79
CA LEU A 559 -6.78 14.99 -15.48
C LEU A 559 -7.26 16.45 -15.39
N GLU A 560 -7.13 17.25 -16.45
CA GLU A 560 -7.62 18.64 -16.51
C GLU A 560 -9.16 18.73 -16.37
N HIS A 561 -9.90 17.68 -16.76
CA HIS A 561 -11.36 17.60 -16.57
C HIS A 561 -11.81 16.74 -15.37
N GLY A 562 -10.90 15.98 -14.75
CA GLY A 562 -11.20 15.07 -13.64
C GLY A 562 -11.78 13.71 -14.07
N ASP A 563 -11.61 13.34 -15.34
CA ASP A 563 -12.06 12.07 -15.89
C ASP A 563 -11.07 10.95 -15.54
N MET A 564 -11.21 10.44 -14.31
CA MET A 564 -10.34 9.38 -13.81
C MET A 564 -10.50 8.06 -14.57
N VAL A 565 -11.63 7.82 -15.25
CA VAL A 565 -11.83 6.58 -16.03
C VAL A 565 -10.94 6.59 -17.27
N GLU A 566 -10.92 7.70 -18.02
CA GLU A 566 -10.04 7.84 -19.17
C GLU A 566 -8.57 8.02 -18.80
N TYR A 567 -8.28 8.68 -17.68
CA TYR A 567 -6.93 8.73 -17.14
C TYR A 567 -6.41 7.31 -16.82
N ASN A 568 -7.19 6.48 -16.10
CA ASN A 568 -6.81 5.10 -15.78
C ASN A 568 -6.59 4.25 -17.05
N SER A 569 -7.50 4.38 -18.03
CA SER A 569 -7.36 3.75 -19.36
C SER A 569 -6.03 4.11 -20.04
N CYS A 570 -5.62 5.38 -19.98
CA CYS A 570 -4.36 5.81 -20.58
C CYS A 570 -3.14 5.37 -19.76
N GLN A 571 -3.23 5.40 -18.43
CA GLN A 571 -2.17 4.99 -17.50
C GLN A 571 -1.79 3.51 -17.73
N ALA A 572 -2.78 2.63 -17.89
CA ALA A 572 -2.58 1.20 -18.16
C ALA A 572 -1.78 0.95 -19.46
N SER A 573 -2.13 1.63 -20.56
CA SER A 573 -1.39 1.50 -21.82
C SER A 573 0.00 2.15 -21.75
N LEU A 574 0.17 3.29 -21.06
CA LEU A 574 1.48 3.93 -20.87
C LEU A 574 2.45 3.01 -20.11
N LYS A 575 1.97 2.28 -19.09
CA LYS A 575 2.77 1.25 -18.41
C LYS A 575 3.35 0.25 -19.41
N MET A 576 2.52 -0.31 -20.29
CA MET A 576 2.95 -1.29 -21.29
C MET A 576 3.92 -0.70 -22.33
N LEU A 577 3.74 0.56 -22.73
CA LEU A 577 4.62 1.25 -23.67
C LEU A 577 6.00 1.54 -23.06
N TYR A 578 6.06 1.92 -21.78
CA TYR A 578 7.32 2.12 -21.07
C TYR A 578 8.03 0.80 -20.74
N GLU A 579 7.29 -0.29 -20.50
CA GLU A 579 7.84 -1.64 -20.32
C GLU A 579 8.50 -2.19 -21.61
N LEU A 580 8.15 -1.65 -22.78
CA LEU A 580 8.84 -1.88 -24.06
C LEU A 580 10.06 -0.97 -24.28
N GLY A 581 10.45 -0.15 -23.30
CA GLY A 581 11.62 0.74 -23.38
C GLY A 581 11.44 1.99 -24.25
N ILE A 582 10.22 2.28 -24.72
CA ILE A 582 9.93 3.46 -25.55
C ILE A 582 10.09 4.74 -24.71
N PRO A 583 10.83 5.76 -25.18
CA PRO A 583 11.09 6.98 -24.42
C PRO A 583 9.81 7.82 -24.20
N GLY A 584 9.72 8.46 -23.04
CA GLY A 584 8.61 9.31 -22.64
C GLY A 584 8.77 9.82 -21.20
N LYS A 585 7.69 10.31 -20.59
CA LYS A 585 7.68 10.86 -19.22
C LYS A 585 7.43 9.77 -18.16
N VAL A 586 8.31 8.78 -18.12
CA VAL A 586 8.18 7.57 -17.28
C VAL A 586 8.06 7.93 -15.80
N GLU A 587 8.89 8.84 -15.31
CA GLU A 587 8.97 9.26 -13.90
C GLU A 587 7.72 10.04 -13.46
N GLU A 588 7.24 10.96 -14.31
CA GLU A 588 6.01 11.74 -14.10
C GLU A 588 4.80 10.81 -13.91
N PHE A 589 4.57 9.91 -14.86
CA PHE A 589 3.45 8.97 -14.79
C PHE A 589 3.64 7.89 -13.72
N THR A 590 4.88 7.61 -13.30
CA THR A 590 5.17 6.76 -12.13
C THR A 590 4.77 7.46 -10.83
N ALA A 591 5.09 8.75 -10.66
CA ALA A 591 4.65 9.56 -9.52
C ALA A 591 3.11 9.64 -9.46
N TYR A 592 2.46 9.89 -10.60
CA TYR A 592 1.00 9.91 -10.70
C TYR A 592 0.36 8.57 -10.32
N ARG A 593 0.93 7.43 -10.75
CA ARG A 593 0.47 6.09 -10.32
C ARG A 593 0.59 5.89 -8.81
N ILE A 594 1.67 6.36 -8.18
CA ILE A 594 1.83 6.28 -6.72
C ILE A 594 0.73 7.09 -6.02
N LEU A 595 0.47 8.33 -6.45
CA LEU A 595 -0.62 9.17 -5.90
C LEU A 595 -2.01 8.53 -6.10
N MET A 596 -2.26 7.90 -7.25
CA MET A 596 -3.50 7.19 -7.56
C MET A 596 -3.73 5.97 -6.64
N LEU A 597 -2.68 5.22 -6.30
CA LEU A 597 -2.77 4.09 -5.36
C LEU A 597 -3.18 4.56 -3.94
N LEU A 598 -2.82 5.80 -3.54
CA LEU A 598 -3.24 6.40 -2.26
C LEU A 598 -4.73 6.81 -2.22
N HIS A 599 -5.33 7.11 -3.38
CA HIS A 599 -6.78 7.24 -3.48
C HIS A 599 -7.44 5.89 -3.12
N GLY A 600 -7.04 4.82 -3.81
CA GLY A 600 -7.54 3.45 -3.61
C GLY A 600 -7.06 2.72 -2.34
N ARG A 601 -6.20 3.35 -1.52
CA ARG A 601 -5.61 2.80 -0.28
C ARG A 601 -4.65 1.61 -0.48
N ASN A 602 -4.29 1.29 -1.73
CA ASN A 602 -3.35 0.22 -2.07
C ASN A 602 -1.90 0.62 -1.74
N ARG A 603 -1.11 -0.35 -1.24
CA ARG A 603 0.23 -0.12 -0.65
C ARG A 603 1.32 -1.03 -1.23
N SER A 604 1.40 -1.13 -2.56
CA SER A 604 2.49 -1.86 -3.21
C SER A 604 2.83 -1.29 -4.59
N GLY A 605 4.13 -1.35 -4.91
CA GLY A 605 4.69 -0.92 -6.19
C GLY A 605 6.21 -1.01 -6.11
N GLN A 606 6.81 -1.94 -6.85
CA GLN A 606 8.27 -2.02 -6.96
C GLN A 606 8.77 -0.83 -7.78
N LEU A 607 9.76 -0.10 -7.24
CA LEU A 607 10.38 1.08 -7.85
C LEU A 607 11.89 0.86 -7.92
N THR A 608 12.47 1.07 -9.10
CA THR A 608 13.92 0.98 -9.31
C THR A 608 14.66 2.06 -8.50
N PRO A 609 15.96 1.89 -8.22
CA PRO A 609 16.76 2.92 -7.54
C PRO A 609 16.72 4.27 -8.29
N ARG A 610 16.95 4.26 -9.61
CA ARG A 610 16.95 5.44 -10.48
C ARG A 610 15.64 6.22 -10.44
N GLN A 611 14.49 5.53 -10.42
CA GLN A 611 13.18 6.20 -10.30
C GLN A 611 12.99 6.91 -8.96
N LYS A 612 13.70 6.52 -7.89
CA LYS A 612 13.62 7.19 -6.56
C LYS A 612 14.46 8.47 -6.48
N GLU A 613 15.27 8.76 -7.49
CA GLU A 613 16.08 9.99 -7.57
C GLU A 613 15.29 11.16 -8.18
N ASP A 614 14.19 10.90 -8.90
CA ASP A 614 13.37 11.93 -9.53
C ASP A 614 12.52 12.73 -8.50
N PRO A 615 12.48 14.07 -8.59
CA PRO A 615 11.72 14.92 -7.65
C PRO A 615 10.21 14.65 -7.58
N ALA A 616 9.56 14.26 -8.69
CA ALA A 616 8.11 13.96 -8.67
C ALA A 616 7.83 12.61 -7.98
N VAL A 617 8.67 11.61 -8.21
CA VAL A 617 8.57 10.32 -7.51
C VAL A 617 8.91 10.48 -6.02
N GLN A 618 9.90 11.30 -5.67
CA GLN A 618 10.22 11.64 -4.27
C GLN A 618 9.05 12.35 -3.58
N HIS A 619 8.40 13.30 -4.25
CA HIS A 619 7.20 13.97 -3.76
C HIS A 619 6.06 12.98 -3.50
N ALA A 620 5.73 12.11 -4.46
CA ALA A 620 4.67 11.11 -4.29
C ALA A 620 4.97 10.12 -3.14
N LEU A 621 6.24 9.74 -2.94
CA LEU A 621 6.70 8.95 -1.80
C LEU A 621 6.72 9.73 -0.47
N ALA A 622 6.81 11.06 -0.50
CA ALA A 622 6.64 11.90 0.69
C ALA A 622 5.15 12.02 1.07
N VAL A 623 4.26 12.21 0.10
CA VAL A 623 2.79 12.20 0.29
C VAL A 623 2.32 10.86 0.86
N GLN A 624 2.80 9.74 0.30
CA GLN A 624 2.52 8.40 0.83
C GLN A 624 2.94 8.26 2.30
N ARG A 625 4.13 8.76 2.67
CA ARG A 625 4.63 8.71 4.05
C ARG A 625 3.83 9.62 4.98
N ALA A 626 3.49 10.84 4.56
CA ALA A 626 2.69 11.78 5.35
C ALA A 626 1.31 11.21 5.70
N ILE A 627 0.60 10.60 4.74
CA ILE A 627 -0.67 9.89 4.98
C ILE A 627 -0.45 8.67 5.90
N ALA A 628 0.60 7.88 5.67
CA ALA A 628 0.86 6.66 6.45
C ALA A 628 1.14 6.92 7.95
N ILE A 629 1.74 8.07 8.29
CA ILE A 629 1.99 8.50 9.67
C ILE A 629 0.94 9.49 10.21
N ALA A 630 -0.12 9.77 9.45
CA ALA A 630 -1.15 10.78 9.76
C ALA A 630 -0.60 12.21 10.04
N ASN A 631 0.52 12.59 9.42
CA ASN A 631 1.05 13.95 9.46
C ASN A 631 0.34 14.83 8.41
N TYR A 632 -0.80 15.39 8.81
CA TYR A 632 -1.63 16.23 7.95
C TYR A 632 -0.92 17.54 7.54
N HIS A 633 -0.16 18.17 8.43
CA HIS A 633 0.59 19.40 8.12
C HIS A 633 1.53 19.20 6.92
N ALA A 634 2.38 18.17 6.97
CA ALA A 634 3.28 17.82 5.86
C ALA A 634 2.52 17.39 4.60
N LEU A 635 1.37 16.72 4.73
CA LEU A 635 0.50 16.38 3.59
C LEU A 635 -0.03 17.63 2.87
N PHE A 636 -0.45 18.65 3.61
CA PHE A 636 -1.01 19.88 3.04
C PHE A 636 0.07 20.83 2.50
N GLU A 637 1.26 20.89 3.10
CA GLU A 637 2.42 21.53 2.47
C GLU A 637 2.81 20.84 1.15
N LEU A 638 2.83 19.50 1.11
CA LEU A 638 3.12 18.75 -0.11
C LEU A 638 2.03 18.93 -1.17
N TYR A 639 0.76 19.06 -0.77
CA TYR A 639 -0.34 19.36 -1.71
C TYR A 639 -0.19 20.74 -2.37
N LEU A 640 0.19 21.76 -1.61
CA LEU A 640 0.44 23.11 -2.13
C LEU A 640 1.67 23.16 -3.07
N ASN A 641 2.68 22.32 -2.81
CA ASN A 641 3.93 22.26 -3.55
C ASN A 641 4.02 21.01 -4.47
N ALA A 642 2.89 20.51 -4.97
CA ALA A 642 2.84 19.33 -5.82
C ALA A 642 3.40 19.62 -7.23
N PRO A 643 4.37 18.82 -7.74
CA PRO A 643 4.96 19.04 -9.05
C PRO A 643 4.04 18.56 -10.18
N ASN A 644 4.11 19.25 -11.31
CA ASN A 644 3.40 18.92 -12.54
C ASN A 644 1.87 18.82 -12.27
N MET A 645 1.19 17.86 -12.90
CA MET A 645 -0.26 17.62 -12.70
C MET A 645 -0.59 16.83 -11.43
N GLY A 646 0.36 16.63 -10.51
CA GLY A 646 0.20 15.80 -9.30
C GLY A 646 -0.91 16.29 -8.37
N ALA A 647 -1.11 17.61 -8.26
CA ALA A 647 -2.16 18.22 -7.45
C ALA A 647 -3.57 17.70 -7.82
N TYR A 648 -3.84 17.47 -9.10
CA TYR A 648 -5.16 17.07 -9.57
C TYR A 648 -5.55 15.65 -9.17
N ILE A 649 -4.56 14.76 -9.03
CA ILE A 649 -4.77 13.40 -8.51
C ILE A 649 -4.98 13.45 -7.00
N MET A 650 -4.30 14.35 -6.30
CA MET A 650 -4.49 14.59 -4.87
C MET A 650 -5.88 15.17 -4.55
N ASP A 651 -6.43 16.05 -5.40
CA ASP A 651 -7.79 16.61 -5.22
C ASP A 651 -8.84 15.50 -4.96
N HIS A 652 -8.74 14.36 -5.64
CA HIS A 652 -9.65 13.22 -5.49
C HIS A 652 -9.60 12.49 -4.13
N PHE A 653 -8.67 12.82 -3.23
CA PHE A 653 -8.68 12.31 -1.85
C PHE A 653 -8.39 13.36 -0.78
N ILE A 654 -8.00 14.58 -1.14
CA ILE A 654 -7.62 15.63 -0.19
C ILE A 654 -8.76 15.99 0.76
N ASP A 655 -10.01 16.07 0.30
CA ASP A 655 -11.15 16.37 1.18
C ASP A 655 -11.45 15.27 2.21
N ARG A 656 -11.20 13.99 1.87
CA ARG A 656 -11.25 12.86 2.82
C ARG A 656 -10.20 13.04 3.93
N GLU A 657 -8.98 13.47 3.57
CA GLU A 657 -7.92 13.71 4.55
C GLU A 657 -8.15 15.01 5.34
N ARG A 658 -8.80 16.05 4.76
CA ARG A 658 -9.25 17.26 5.49
C ARG A 658 -10.24 16.91 6.60
N ILE A 659 -11.23 16.06 6.33
CA ILE A 659 -12.18 15.59 7.37
C ILE A 659 -11.46 14.80 8.47
N ARG A 660 -10.51 13.92 8.13
CA ARG A 660 -9.69 13.21 9.14
C ARG A 660 -8.84 14.15 9.97
N ALA A 661 -8.22 15.15 9.35
CA ALA A 661 -7.44 16.17 10.05
C ALA A 661 -8.33 16.96 11.02
N LEU A 662 -9.50 17.44 10.58
CA LEU A 662 -10.49 18.11 11.44
C LEU A 662 -10.95 17.24 12.61
N LEU A 663 -11.12 15.93 12.42
CA LEU A 663 -11.44 14.99 13.50
C LEU A 663 -10.32 14.86 14.53
N VAL A 664 -9.06 14.75 14.08
CA VAL A 664 -7.89 14.67 14.98
C VAL A 664 -7.68 15.98 15.72
N MET A 665 -7.75 17.12 15.03
CA MET A 665 -7.66 18.46 15.63
C MET A 665 -8.79 18.66 16.67
N SER A 666 -10.04 18.35 16.32
CA SER A 666 -11.18 18.51 17.23
C SER A 666 -11.03 17.66 18.49
N LYS A 667 -10.59 16.40 18.36
CA LYS A 667 -10.30 15.52 19.51
C LYS A 667 -9.19 16.08 20.41
N ALA A 668 -8.09 16.56 19.83
CA ALA A 668 -6.97 17.13 20.59
C ALA A 668 -7.39 18.35 21.42
N TYR A 669 -8.20 19.25 20.84
CA TYR A 669 -8.69 20.46 21.50
C TYR A 669 -9.76 20.17 22.56
N VAL A 670 -10.58 19.13 22.39
CA VAL A 670 -11.57 18.68 23.41
C VAL A 670 -10.93 18.03 24.64
N LEU A 671 -9.75 17.40 24.50
CA LEU A 671 -9.16 16.55 25.56
C LEU A 671 -8.57 17.31 26.77
N SER A 672 -8.43 18.64 26.72
CA SER A 672 -7.76 19.44 27.75
C SER A 672 -8.71 19.98 28.84
N PRO A 673 -9.23 19.10 29.73
CA PRO A 673 -9.42 19.48 31.13
C PRO A 673 -8.93 18.45 32.17
N VAL A 674 -8.71 17.18 31.81
CA VAL A 674 -8.56 16.08 32.79
C VAL A 674 -7.13 15.93 33.32
N LEU A 675 -6.10 16.19 32.50
CA LEU A 675 -4.69 15.98 32.87
C LEU A 675 -4.05 17.11 33.70
N LEU A 676 -4.78 18.20 34.01
CA LEU A 676 -4.25 19.36 34.74
C LEU A 676 -4.90 19.62 36.10
N SER A 677 -6.01 18.95 36.43
CA SER A 677 -6.72 19.13 37.71
C SER A 677 -5.99 18.58 38.95
N HIS A 678 -4.92 17.79 38.76
CA HIS A 678 -4.09 17.25 39.85
C HIS A 678 -2.75 17.97 40.06
N LEU A 679 -2.42 19.00 39.28
CA LEU A 679 -1.13 19.72 39.41
C LEU A 679 -1.25 21.20 39.80
N TYR A 680 -2.44 21.81 39.75
CA TYR A 680 -2.67 23.18 40.21
C TYR A 680 -3.89 23.30 41.12
N SER A 681 -3.64 23.24 42.43
CA SER A 681 -4.55 23.82 43.42
C SER A 681 -4.34 25.34 43.50
N THR A 682 -5.39 26.05 43.93
CA THR A 682 -5.48 27.51 44.15
C THR A 682 -5.49 28.45 42.92
N SER A 683 -6.44 29.40 42.96
CA SER A 683 -6.50 30.70 42.25
C SER A 683 -6.87 30.79 40.76
N CYS A 684 -6.95 29.70 39.99
CA CYS A 684 -7.41 29.76 38.58
C CYS A 684 -8.90 29.46 38.41
N GLY A 685 -9.63 30.32 37.69
CA GLY A 685 -11.05 30.12 37.33
C GLY A 685 -11.28 29.00 36.30
N PRO A 686 -12.55 28.64 35.99
CA PRO A 686 -12.89 27.46 35.20
C PRO A 686 -12.25 27.48 33.80
N VAL A 687 -11.36 26.50 33.55
CA VAL A 687 -10.53 26.40 32.34
C VAL A 687 -11.34 25.88 31.15
N THR A 688 -12.22 26.75 30.63
CA THR A 688 -13.09 26.49 29.47
C THR A 688 -12.42 26.78 28.12
N ARG A 689 -11.10 27.00 28.10
CA ARG A 689 -10.42 27.76 27.03
C ARG A 689 -10.02 26.98 25.78
N TYR A 690 -10.02 25.65 25.80
CA TYR A 690 -9.40 24.83 24.75
C TYR A 690 -10.34 24.13 23.77
N GLN A 691 -11.66 24.11 23.98
CA GLN A 691 -12.61 23.40 23.10
C GLN A 691 -12.89 24.12 21.75
N LYS A 692 -11.98 25.00 21.30
CA LYS A 692 -12.20 25.95 20.21
C LYS A 692 -10.99 26.08 19.28
N ILE A 693 -11.20 26.00 17.97
CA ILE A 693 -10.18 26.23 16.93
C ILE A 693 -10.58 27.44 16.08
N SER A 694 -9.64 28.32 15.74
CA SER A 694 -9.89 29.42 14.81
C SER A 694 -9.85 28.95 13.35
N LEU A 695 -10.71 29.53 12.50
CA LEU A 695 -10.68 29.29 11.05
C LEU A 695 -9.33 29.68 10.42
N SER A 696 -8.53 30.57 11.03
CA SER A 696 -7.18 30.88 10.54
C SER A 696 -6.24 29.68 10.61
N VAL A 697 -6.27 28.92 11.71
CA VAL A 697 -5.50 27.68 11.88
C VAL A 697 -5.99 26.62 10.90
N ILE A 698 -7.30 26.45 10.74
CA ILE A 698 -7.88 25.48 9.78
C ILE A 698 -7.50 25.84 8.34
N GLN A 699 -7.49 27.13 8.00
CA GLN A 699 -7.15 27.63 6.67
C GLN A 699 -5.69 27.34 6.30
N GLN A 700 -4.78 27.56 7.26
CA GLN A 700 -3.34 27.33 7.09
C GLN A 700 -3.00 25.83 7.10
N GLU A 701 -3.39 25.10 8.15
CA GLU A 701 -3.03 23.69 8.35
C GLU A 701 -3.63 22.74 7.30
N LEU A 702 -4.80 23.07 6.73
CA LEU A 702 -5.52 22.20 5.79
C LEU A 702 -5.52 22.72 4.34
N ALA A 703 -4.61 23.65 4.04
CA ALA A 703 -4.41 24.27 2.72
C ALA A 703 -5.72 24.70 2.03
N PHE A 704 -6.47 25.62 2.66
CA PHE A 704 -7.58 26.31 2.01
C PHE A 704 -7.12 27.68 1.50
N ASP A 705 -7.60 28.11 0.34
CA ASP A 705 -7.14 29.37 -0.27
C ASP A 705 -7.64 30.61 0.50
N ASN A 706 -8.73 30.48 1.25
CA ASN A 706 -9.33 31.55 2.05
C ASN A 706 -10.33 31.02 3.11
N TYR A 707 -10.73 31.88 4.06
CA TYR A 707 -11.66 31.53 5.15
C TYR A 707 -13.09 31.24 4.68
N ILE A 708 -13.50 31.74 3.52
CA ILE A 708 -14.82 31.47 2.92
C ILE A 708 -14.91 29.99 2.55
N GLN A 709 -13.89 29.43 1.90
CA GLN A 709 -13.83 28.00 1.61
C GLN A 709 -13.83 27.13 2.88
N VAL A 710 -13.11 27.53 3.94
CA VAL A 710 -13.14 26.81 5.23
C VAL A 710 -14.56 26.75 5.79
N ARG A 711 -15.23 27.91 5.83
CA ARG A 711 -16.61 28.03 6.30
C ARG A 711 -17.55 27.18 5.44
N ASP A 712 -17.47 27.29 4.13
CA ASP A 712 -18.39 26.62 3.21
C ASP A 712 -18.17 25.11 3.18
N PHE A 713 -16.91 24.65 3.32
CA PHE A 713 -16.58 23.23 3.54
C PHE A 713 -17.14 22.69 4.86
N LEU A 714 -17.08 23.48 5.94
CA LEU A 714 -17.70 23.10 7.22
C LEU A 714 -19.24 23.11 7.15
N VAL A 715 -19.85 24.01 6.37
CA VAL A 715 -21.31 24.05 6.15
C VAL A 715 -21.77 22.85 5.33
N LEU A 716 -21.09 22.55 4.22
CA LEU A 716 -21.37 21.41 3.33
C LEU A 716 -21.32 20.05 4.07
N HIS A 717 -20.52 19.98 5.13
CA HIS A 717 -20.34 18.79 5.97
C HIS A 717 -21.01 18.89 7.35
N GLY A 718 -22.01 19.78 7.51
CA GLY A 718 -22.83 19.87 8.72
C GLY A 718 -22.07 20.20 10.01
N ALA A 719 -20.83 20.67 9.90
CA ALA A 719 -19.86 20.83 10.99
C ALA A 719 -19.63 22.30 11.40
N ALA A 720 -20.38 23.25 10.84
CA ALA A 720 -20.21 24.70 10.99
C ALA A 720 -20.66 25.28 12.36
N PHE A 721 -20.34 24.60 13.46
CA PHE A 721 -20.69 25.05 14.82
C PHE A 721 -19.72 26.13 15.30
N PHE A 722 -20.05 27.40 15.07
CA PHE A 722 -19.22 28.51 15.54
C PHE A 722 -19.71 29.05 16.88
N THR A 723 -18.81 29.21 17.85
CA THR A 723 -19.16 29.77 19.17
C THR A 723 -19.39 31.29 19.14
N ASN A 724 -19.11 31.93 18.01
CA ASN A 724 -19.29 33.35 17.73
C ASN A 724 -19.79 33.55 16.27
N PRO A 725 -21.00 33.07 15.91
CA PRO A 725 -21.44 32.96 14.52
C PRO A 725 -21.55 34.30 13.79
N ASN A 726 -21.76 35.39 14.53
CA ASN A 726 -21.89 36.76 14.02
C ASN A 726 -20.54 37.49 13.81
N SER A 727 -19.41 36.87 14.16
CA SER A 727 -18.06 37.39 13.91
C SER A 727 -17.68 37.30 12.42
N PRO A 728 -16.70 38.10 11.92
CA PRO A 728 -16.11 37.85 10.60
C PRO A 728 -15.44 36.47 10.56
N ASP A 729 -15.33 35.87 9.38
CA ASP A 729 -14.78 34.52 9.22
C ASP A 729 -13.32 34.39 9.73
N GLU A 730 -12.53 35.48 9.66
CA GLU A 730 -11.21 35.62 10.28
C GLU A 730 -11.19 35.39 11.81
N GLU A 731 -12.23 35.85 12.51
CA GLU A 731 -12.33 35.83 13.98
C GLU A 731 -13.20 34.66 14.48
N LYS A 732 -13.79 33.85 13.58
CA LYS A 732 -14.65 32.72 13.98
C LYS A 732 -13.87 31.62 14.67
N LEU A 733 -14.54 31.00 15.64
CA LEU A 733 -14.05 29.92 16.49
C LEU A 733 -14.99 28.71 16.38
N LEU A 734 -14.55 27.66 15.70
CA LEU A 734 -15.20 26.36 15.60
C LEU A 734 -15.25 25.69 16.97
N ASP A 735 -16.43 25.24 17.38
CA ASP A 735 -16.65 24.42 18.57
C ASP A 735 -16.28 22.96 18.26
N CYS A 736 -15.18 22.50 18.85
CA CYS A 736 -14.63 21.18 18.60
C CYS A 736 -15.47 20.05 19.23
N ARG A 737 -16.28 20.36 20.24
CA ARG A 737 -17.18 19.40 20.90
C ARG A 737 -18.44 19.21 20.04
N ALA A 738 -19.06 20.28 19.57
CA ALA A 738 -20.25 20.22 18.73
C ALA A 738 -19.95 19.68 17.32
N ALA A 739 -18.83 20.09 16.70
CA ALA A 739 -18.45 19.61 15.36
C ALA A 739 -17.96 18.15 15.35
N GLY A 740 -17.49 17.61 16.47
CA GLY A 740 -16.81 16.31 16.52
C GLY A 740 -17.67 15.11 16.08
N ALA A 741 -18.96 15.09 16.42
CA ALA A 741 -19.85 14.00 16.02
C ALA A 741 -20.32 14.09 14.54
N PRO A 742 -20.79 15.25 14.03
CA PRO A 742 -21.12 15.40 12.60
C PRO A 742 -19.92 15.16 11.67
N LEU A 743 -18.71 15.58 12.04
CA LEU A 743 -17.49 15.25 11.28
C LEU A 743 -17.24 13.73 11.22
N ALA A 744 -17.57 12.99 12.29
CA ALA A 744 -17.39 11.55 12.33
C ALA A 744 -18.46 10.84 11.48
N GLN A 745 -19.72 11.27 11.58
CA GLN A 745 -20.81 10.79 10.74
C GLN A 745 -20.51 11.00 9.24
N VAL A 746 -20.13 12.22 8.85
CA VAL A 746 -19.74 12.54 7.46
C VAL A 746 -18.55 11.71 7.00
N PHE A 747 -17.57 11.44 7.87
CA PHE A 747 -16.46 10.56 7.50
C PHE A 747 -16.94 9.14 7.19
N GLU A 748 -17.80 8.57 8.04
CA GLU A 748 -18.33 7.22 7.89
C GLU A 748 -19.27 7.08 6.68
N GLU A 749 -20.16 8.04 6.46
CA GLU A 749 -21.16 8.01 5.37
C GLU A 749 -20.54 8.35 4.00
N LYS A 750 -19.77 9.44 3.90
CA LYS A 750 -19.31 10.01 2.62
C LYS A 750 -17.89 9.57 2.23
N TYR A 751 -17.03 9.21 3.19
CA TYR A 751 -15.59 9.10 2.96
C TYR A 751 -14.92 7.79 3.41
N ARG A 752 -15.64 6.88 4.08
CA ARG A 752 -15.13 5.55 4.49
C ARG A 752 -15.01 4.57 3.32
N LYS A 753 -16.08 4.44 2.53
CA LYS A 753 -16.11 3.64 1.29
C LYS A 753 -15.44 4.42 0.16
N VAL A 754 -14.36 3.92 -0.41
CA VAL A 754 -13.71 4.54 -1.58
C VAL A 754 -14.39 4.05 -2.85
N GLN A 755 -15.33 4.84 -3.38
CA GLN A 755 -15.94 4.56 -4.69
C GLN A 755 -14.97 4.94 -5.81
N ILE A 756 -14.05 4.04 -6.17
CA ILE A 756 -13.24 4.20 -7.37
C ILE A 756 -14.11 3.88 -8.61
N LYS A 757 -14.80 4.89 -9.16
CA LYS A 757 -15.46 4.74 -10.46
C LYS A 757 -14.39 4.48 -11.53
N GLY A 758 -14.40 3.29 -12.12
CA GLY A 758 -13.42 2.89 -13.13
C GLY A 758 -12.06 2.45 -12.57
N ALA A 759 -12.04 1.78 -11.42
CA ALA A 759 -10.94 0.84 -11.14
C ALA A 759 -11.03 -0.36 -12.09
N VAL A 760 -9.86 -0.79 -12.58
CA VAL A 760 -9.57 -2.11 -13.18
C VAL A 760 -8.44 -2.70 -12.35
#